data_AF-A0A1F8QUU4-F1
#
_entry.id   AF-A0A1F8QUU4-F1
#
_cell.length_a   1.000
_cell.length_b   1.000
_cell.length_c   1.000
_cell.angle_alpha   90.00
_cell.angle_beta   90.00
_cell.angle_gamma   90.00
#
_symmetry.space_group_name_H-M   'P 1'
#
loop_
_entity.id
_entity.type
_entity.pdbx_description
1 polymer ?
#
loop_
_entity_poly.entity_id
_entity_poly.type
_entity_poly.pdbx_seq_one_letter_code
_entity_poly.pdbx_strand_id
1 'polypeptide(L)'
;MRQAVDNDPSSAKKRTRNSVLLIAALLLLVAILHYGPALFPSGIANVTAYVGLTRHTLDRILLLIPITLAGRHLGFGAGFLTATLALILMIPRCLFISETPGDALVESVGVAVTGLVACIWFETERRAKRERLVAASRIEMMRDDLQSNVRLLRSHQKRLAVLNAVSTMLTHALDVAQVLDAALDMVMDVMETEVALVFSLDEEARRLRLVARRGVSDRFASFADGMQIGQGFNGMVAKTGAPLLVEDTSHDPRLTRAAADESIQSLLVVPLKVKGTVTGTLCVANRHPRRFLPEEMELLVAIGNQVGIAIENAGLYQKERSLAAQHQSIFENASDAIWVHDAGGRILAANRALTKLSGYSQGDLASIESERLFNADDLTTLKGIEERMLRNEVQGDTREIRALKKDGTEVIVELTTTLSGLDGRTPGVQHIARDVTESRRMQENLRLYTQAVTKAQEEERNRIARELHDETIQQLIALSHQLEDFAHGNRHLSPDDVRLLDALRQRVKDSLEGVRRFSRDLRPPMLDDLGLISSLEWLTSRSAEGAAPGVEFRIVGDVRRFAPEAELAVFRIVQEALVNVRRHARATKVDLTVEFSEGKTTIIVRDNGRGFEPPGMLGDLSRKGRLGLIGMEERARLLGARLSIQSQPGKGTMVTVEVPM
;
A
#
# COMPACT_ATOMS: atom_id res chain seq x y z
N MET A 1 62.48 -27.17 -2.31
CA MET A 1 62.84 -28.15 -3.36
C MET A 1 64.36 -28.45 -3.38
N ARG A 2 64.95 -28.87 -2.24
CA ARG A 2 66.35 -29.39 -2.13
C ARG A 2 66.56 -30.30 -0.89
N GLN A 3 65.56 -31.10 -0.53
CA GLN A 3 65.65 -32.06 0.60
C GLN A 3 65.00 -33.42 0.32
N ALA A 4 64.77 -33.76 -0.95
CA ALA A 4 64.08 -34.99 -1.36
C ALA A 4 65.01 -36.08 -1.92
N VAL A 5 66.33 -36.04 -1.64
CA VAL A 5 67.31 -36.95 -2.28
C VAL A 5 67.84 -38.06 -1.37
N ASP A 6 67.56 -38.07 -0.06
CA ASP A 6 68.26 -38.99 0.86
C ASP A 6 67.40 -40.09 1.51
N ASN A 7 66.24 -40.41 0.94
CA ASN A 7 65.39 -41.53 1.38
C ASN A 7 65.43 -42.71 0.40
N ASP A 8 66.61 -43.07 -0.11
CA ASP A 8 66.79 -44.36 -0.78
C ASP A 8 66.90 -45.47 0.28
N PRO A 9 65.92 -46.38 0.42
CA PRO A 9 65.97 -47.49 1.38
C PRO A 9 67.17 -48.43 1.13
N SER A 10 67.76 -48.40 -0.07
CA SER A 10 68.98 -49.15 -0.38
C SER A 10 70.19 -48.65 0.42
N SER A 11 70.29 -47.33 0.64
CA SER A 11 71.40 -46.67 1.34
C SER A 11 71.39 -46.96 2.84
N ALA A 12 70.20 -46.92 3.46
CA ALA A 12 70.02 -47.22 4.88
C ALA A 12 70.35 -48.69 5.19
N LYS A 13 69.88 -49.60 4.33
CA LYS A 13 70.14 -51.05 4.48
C LYS A 13 71.64 -51.37 4.31
N LYS A 14 72.33 -50.69 3.39
CA LYS A 14 73.79 -50.80 3.20
C LYS A 14 74.57 -50.27 4.40
N ARG A 15 74.13 -49.15 5.00
CA ARG A 15 74.76 -48.54 6.19
C ARG A 15 74.63 -49.41 7.44
N THR A 16 73.45 -50.02 7.63
CA THR A 16 73.21 -50.98 8.72
C THR A 16 74.08 -52.22 8.55
N ARG A 17 74.15 -52.78 7.34
CA ARG A 17 75.00 -53.95 7.05
C ARG A 17 76.49 -53.69 7.32
N ASN A 18 76.99 -52.52 6.92
CA ASN A 18 78.38 -52.13 7.17
C ASN A 18 78.67 -51.94 8.67
N SER A 19 77.70 -51.41 9.43
CA SER A 19 77.82 -51.24 10.88
C SER A 19 77.88 -52.59 11.59
N VAL A 20 77.05 -53.55 11.18
CA VAL A 20 77.06 -54.92 11.73
C VAL A 20 78.40 -55.61 11.47
N LEU A 21 78.93 -55.54 10.23
CA LEU A 21 80.23 -56.13 9.88
C LEU A 21 81.38 -55.51 10.68
N LEU A 22 81.37 -54.20 10.87
CA LEU A 22 82.39 -53.49 11.65
C LEU A 22 82.36 -53.93 13.13
N ILE A 23 81.18 -54.01 13.74
CA ILE A 23 81.01 -54.44 15.14
C ILE A 23 81.48 -55.89 15.30
N ALA A 24 81.10 -56.79 14.38
CA ALA A 24 81.55 -58.18 14.39
C ALA A 24 83.07 -58.30 14.24
N ALA A 25 83.69 -57.53 13.34
CA ALA A 25 85.13 -57.48 13.16
C ALA A 25 85.86 -56.96 14.40
N LEU A 26 85.31 -55.93 15.07
CA LEU A 26 85.85 -55.41 16.33
C LEU A 26 85.74 -56.41 17.47
N LEU A 27 84.60 -57.10 17.62
CA LEU A 27 84.45 -58.17 18.61
C LEU A 27 85.46 -59.30 18.37
N LEU A 28 85.64 -59.71 17.12
CA LEU A 28 86.61 -60.75 16.75
C LEU A 28 88.05 -60.29 17.04
N LEU A 29 88.40 -59.06 16.68
CA LEU A 29 89.72 -58.49 16.95
C LEU A 29 90.00 -58.44 18.45
N VAL A 30 89.05 -57.96 19.24
CA VAL A 30 89.18 -57.89 20.70
C VAL A 30 89.21 -59.30 21.31
N ALA A 31 88.48 -60.26 20.77
CA ALA A 31 88.58 -61.68 21.17
C ALA A 31 89.97 -62.27 20.90
N ILE A 32 90.56 -61.99 19.74
CA ILE A 32 91.93 -62.41 19.40
C ILE A 32 92.94 -61.75 20.35
N LEU A 33 92.80 -60.45 20.64
CA LEU A 33 93.67 -59.77 21.60
C LEU A 33 93.52 -60.34 23.01
N HIS A 34 92.28 -60.66 23.41
CA HIS A 34 91.96 -61.21 24.71
C HIS A 34 92.57 -62.61 24.90
N TYR A 35 92.45 -63.53 23.95
CA TYR A 35 93.02 -64.88 24.07
C TYR A 35 94.43 -65.04 23.51
N GLY A 36 94.94 -64.03 22.78
CA GLY A 36 96.21 -64.04 22.07
C GLY A 36 97.42 -64.49 22.90
N PRO A 37 97.59 -64.10 24.18
CA PRO A 37 98.73 -64.55 24.99
C PRO A 37 98.76 -66.06 25.27
N ALA A 38 97.63 -66.76 25.18
CA ALA A 38 97.57 -68.23 25.30
C ALA A 38 97.86 -68.94 23.95
N LEU A 39 97.84 -68.21 22.83
CA LEU A 39 97.98 -68.72 21.47
C LEU A 39 99.28 -68.26 20.77
N PHE A 40 99.88 -67.13 21.17
CA PHE A 40 101.10 -66.55 20.59
C PHE A 40 101.96 -65.84 21.68
N PRO A 41 103.04 -66.47 22.19
CA PRO A 41 103.78 -65.97 23.36
C PRO A 41 104.71 -64.76 23.15
N SER A 42 104.80 -64.16 21.97
CA SER A 42 105.86 -63.18 21.68
C SER A 42 105.36 -61.94 20.91
N GLY A 43 105.47 -60.75 21.52
CA GLY A 43 105.71 -59.52 20.74
C GLY A 43 104.96 -58.22 21.06
N ILE A 44 104.05 -58.13 22.04
CA ILE A 44 103.37 -56.85 22.38
C ILE A 44 103.36 -56.65 23.90
N ALA A 45 104.46 -56.17 24.48
CA ALA A 45 104.63 -56.05 25.92
C ALA A 45 104.79 -54.61 26.47
N ASN A 46 104.80 -53.55 25.67
CA ASN A 46 105.23 -52.22 26.14
C ASN A 46 104.24 -51.05 25.98
N VAL A 47 102.91 -51.29 26.05
CA VAL A 47 101.92 -50.19 26.07
C VAL A 47 101.23 -50.00 27.43
N THR A 48 101.25 -51.02 28.29
CA THR A 48 100.50 -51.02 29.58
C THR A 48 101.24 -50.36 30.74
N ALA A 49 102.57 -50.19 30.64
CA ALA A 49 103.38 -49.63 31.72
C ALA A 49 103.14 -48.12 31.96
N TYR A 50 102.60 -47.38 30.99
CA TYR A 50 102.42 -45.93 31.09
C TYR A 50 101.13 -45.48 31.79
N VAL A 51 100.16 -46.38 31.98
CA VAL A 51 98.80 -46.04 32.43
C VAL A 51 98.43 -46.72 33.76
N GLY A 52 99.35 -47.49 34.36
CA GLY A 52 99.10 -48.19 35.63
C GLY A 52 98.00 -49.27 35.56
N LEU A 53 97.53 -49.61 34.35
CA LEU A 53 96.52 -50.63 34.12
C LEU A 53 97.18 -51.97 33.80
N THR A 54 96.63 -53.05 34.35
CA THR A 54 97.03 -54.39 33.89
C THR A 54 96.56 -54.58 32.44
N ARG A 55 97.31 -55.37 31.66
CA ARG A 55 96.93 -55.71 30.27
C ARG A 55 95.54 -56.32 30.20
N HIS A 56 95.18 -57.10 31.22
CA HIS A 56 93.85 -57.70 31.34
C HIS A 56 92.76 -56.64 31.48
N THR A 57 92.94 -55.66 32.36
CA THR A 57 91.99 -54.55 32.52
C THR A 57 91.85 -53.75 31.22
N LEU A 58 92.93 -53.54 30.46
CA LEU A 58 92.89 -52.86 29.15
C LEU A 58 92.05 -53.65 28.12
N ASP A 59 92.26 -54.97 28.01
CA ASP A 59 91.49 -55.83 27.10
C ASP A 59 89.99 -55.81 27.46
N ARG A 60 89.64 -55.78 28.75
CA ARG A 60 88.25 -55.65 29.21
C ARG A 60 87.65 -54.31 28.79
N ILE A 61 88.37 -53.20 28.97
CA ILE A 61 87.91 -51.87 28.59
C ILE A 61 87.72 -51.75 27.07
N LEU A 62 88.56 -52.41 26.26
CA LEU A 62 88.43 -52.42 24.80
C LEU A 62 87.11 -53.04 24.32
N LEU A 63 86.48 -53.94 25.11
CA LEU A 63 85.16 -54.50 24.81
C LEU A 63 84.02 -53.47 24.92
N LEU A 64 84.23 -52.33 25.58
CA LEU A 64 83.24 -51.23 25.59
C LEU A 64 83.04 -50.64 24.18
N ILE A 65 84.07 -50.65 23.33
CA ILE A 65 84.02 -50.05 21.99
C ILE A 65 82.96 -50.74 21.12
N PRO A 66 82.98 -52.06 20.90
CA PRO A 66 81.94 -52.73 20.11
C PRO A 66 80.55 -52.65 20.75
N ILE A 67 80.44 -52.70 22.09
CA ILE A 67 79.15 -52.59 22.81
C ILE A 67 78.52 -51.21 22.58
N THR A 68 79.28 -50.15 22.79
CA THR A 68 78.82 -48.77 22.63
C THR A 68 78.53 -48.42 21.17
N LEU A 69 79.34 -48.91 20.22
CA LEU A 69 79.08 -48.79 18.78
C LEU A 69 77.80 -49.52 18.37
N ALA A 70 77.56 -50.72 18.89
CA ALA A 70 76.33 -51.47 18.64
C ALA A 70 75.10 -50.73 19.17
N GLY A 71 75.14 -50.24 20.41
CA GLY A 71 74.06 -49.40 20.96
C GLY A 71 73.83 -48.13 20.13
N ARG A 72 74.91 -47.41 19.79
CA ARG A 72 74.86 -46.13 19.07
C ARG A 72 74.35 -46.26 17.64
N HIS A 73 74.68 -47.33 16.92
CA HIS A 73 74.33 -47.48 15.50
C HIS A 73 73.11 -48.37 15.26
N LEU A 74 73.01 -49.48 15.98
CA LEU A 74 71.99 -50.52 15.76
C LEU A 74 70.87 -50.51 16.81
N GLY A 75 71.02 -49.73 17.89
CA GLY A 75 70.01 -49.56 18.93
C GLY A 75 70.27 -50.44 20.16
N PHE A 76 69.48 -50.19 21.21
CA PHE A 76 69.69 -50.83 22.52
C PHE A 76 69.77 -52.36 22.46
N GLY A 77 68.89 -53.02 21.70
CA GLY A 77 68.87 -54.49 21.59
C GLY A 77 70.17 -55.09 21.04
N ALA A 78 70.80 -54.42 20.06
CA ALA A 78 72.08 -54.84 19.51
C ALA A 78 73.24 -54.57 20.49
N GLY A 79 73.19 -53.45 21.23
CA GLY A 79 74.13 -53.16 22.31
C GLY A 79 74.06 -54.21 23.43
N PHE A 80 72.85 -54.58 23.86
CA PHE A 80 72.61 -55.63 24.84
C PHE A 80 73.14 -56.99 24.37
N LEU A 81 72.82 -57.39 23.14
CA LEU A 81 73.34 -58.64 22.56
C LEU A 81 74.88 -58.65 22.53
N THR A 82 75.49 -57.53 22.15
CA THR A 82 76.95 -57.38 22.09
C THR A 82 77.59 -57.44 23.48
N ALA A 83 76.96 -56.84 24.49
CA ALA A 83 77.41 -56.91 25.88
C ALA A 83 77.33 -58.34 26.44
N THR A 84 76.26 -59.07 26.13
CA THR A 84 76.09 -60.48 26.50
C THR A 84 77.16 -61.35 25.82
N LEU A 85 77.41 -61.16 24.53
CA LEU A 85 78.48 -61.86 23.81
C LEU A 85 79.87 -61.55 24.39
N ALA A 86 80.12 -60.29 24.74
CA ALA A 86 81.36 -59.90 25.41
C ALA A 86 81.52 -60.59 26.78
N LEU A 87 80.44 -60.69 27.57
CA LEU A 87 80.47 -61.40 28.85
C LEU A 87 80.73 -62.90 28.67
N ILE A 88 80.08 -63.55 27.71
CA ILE A 88 80.31 -64.96 27.35
C ILE A 88 81.78 -65.18 26.95
N LEU A 89 82.37 -64.23 26.23
CA LEU A 89 83.77 -64.27 25.84
C LEU A 89 84.73 -64.10 27.04
N MET A 90 84.33 -63.35 28.08
CA MET A 90 85.19 -63.07 29.24
C MET A 90 85.13 -64.15 30.33
N ILE A 91 83.98 -64.80 30.52
CA ILE A 91 83.73 -65.76 31.61
C ILE A 91 84.75 -66.91 31.64
N PRO A 92 85.06 -67.61 30.52
CA PRO A 92 85.98 -68.76 30.56
C PRO A 92 87.37 -68.37 31.07
N ARG A 93 87.87 -67.19 30.68
CA ARG A 93 89.18 -66.73 31.14
C ARG A 93 89.16 -66.31 32.61
N CYS A 94 88.08 -65.70 33.09
CA CYS A 94 87.93 -65.33 34.49
C CYS A 94 87.92 -66.56 35.42
N LEU A 95 87.28 -67.65 35.00
CA LEU A 95 87.16 -68.87 35.81
C LEU A 95 88.38 -69.79 35.75
N PHE A 96 89.04 -69.90 34.60
CA PHE A 96 90.08 -70.94 34.39
C PHE A 96 91.51 -70.41 34.28
N ILE A 97 91.71 -69.12 34.02
CA ILE A 97 93.04 -68.56 33.69
C ILE A 97 93.48 -67.46 34.67
N SER A 98 92.55 -66.79 35.36
CA SER A 98 92.86 -65.66 36.25
C SER A 98 93.40 -66.13 37.61
N GLU A 99 94.48 -65.52 38.10
CA GLU A 99 95.03 -65.77 39.44
C GLU A 99 94.06 -65.34 40.56
N THR A 100 93.21 -64.35 40.28
CA THR A 100 92.12 -63.88 41.16
C THR A 100 90.77 -63.92 40.41
N PRO A 101 89.99 -65.01 40.52
CA PRO A 101 88.74 -65.17 39.78
C PRO A 101 87.64 -64.18 40.17
N GLY A 102 87.59 -63.78 41.46
CA GLY A 102 86.57 -62.87 42.00
C GLY A 102 86.64 -61.47 41.40
N ASP A 103 87.82 -60.83 41.49
CA ASP A 103 88.04 -59.48 40.95
C ASP A 103 87.85 -59.43 39.43
N ALA A 104 88.31 -60.47 38.75
CA ALA A 104 88.15 -60.63 37.31
C ALA A 104 86.69 -60.66 36.85
N LEU A 105 85.82 -61.32 37.64
CA LEU A 105 84.40 -61.42 37.36
C LEU A 105 83.69 -60.09 37.63
N VAL A 106 84.03 -59.40 38.73
CA VAL A 106 83.50 -58.07 39.06
C VAL A 106 83.86 -57.04 37.99
N GLU A 107 85.10 -57.00 37.52
CA GLU A 107 85.52 -56.08 36.44
C GLU A 107 84.80 -56.37 35.11
N SER A 108 84.59 -57.65 34.78
CA SER A 108 83.90 -58.05 33.54
C SER A 108 82.42 -57.66 33.57
N VAL A 109 81.76 -57.85 34.71
CA VAL A 109 80.39 -57.38 34.94
C VAL A 109 80.34 -55.85 34.91
N GLY A 110 81.32 -55.17 35.51
CA GLY A 110 81.43 -53.71 35.51
C GLY A 110 81.53 -53.12 34.10
N VAL A 111 82.30 -53.74 33.21
CA VAL A 111 82.39 -53.37 31.79
C VAL A 111 81.05 -53.57 31.07
N ALA A 112 80.40 -54.71 31.26
CA ALA A 112 79.10 -54.98 30.64
C ALA A 112 78.02 -53.97 31.10
N VAL A 113 77.96 -53.69 32.40
CA VAL A 113 77.05 -52.68 32.98
C VAL A 113 77.34 -51.29 32.43
N THR A 114 78.61 -50.87 32.37
CA THR A 114 79.01 -49.57 31.82
C THR A 114 78.61 -49.44 30.34
N GLY A 115 78.83 -50.50 29.56
CA GLY A 115 78.40 -50.56 28.17
C GLY A 115 76.87 -50.47 28.00
N LEU A 116 76.11 -51.13 28.86
CA LEU A 116 74.64 -51.06 28.86
C LEU A 116 74.12 -49.67 29.21
N VAL A 117 74.69 -49.01 30.22
CA VAL A 117 74.34 -47.62 30.59
C VAL A 117 74.58 -46.67 29.41
N ALA A 118 75.72 -46.80 28.73
CA ALA A 118 76.02 -46.01 27.53
C ALA A 118 75.02 -46.30 26.38
N CYS A 119 74.58 -47.55 26.22
CA CYS A 119 73.54 -47.90 25.24
C CYS A 119 72.18 -47.26 25.59
N ILE A 120 71.79 -47.25 26.86
CA ILE A 120 70.57 -46.57 27.34
C ILE A 120 70.65 -45.08 27.03
N TRP A 121 71.78 -44.42 27.33
CA TRP A 121 71.99 -43.02 26.99
C TRP A 121 71.84 -42.77 25.48
N PHE A 122 72.51 -43.54 24.63
CA PHE A 122 72.36 -43.33 23.18
C PHE A 122 70.92 -43.52 22.67
N GLU A 123 70.15 -44.42 23.28
CA GLU A 123 68.74 -44.61 22.95
C GLU A 123 67.88 -43.42 23.41
N THR A 124 68.09 -42.90 24.62
CA THR A 124 67.36 -41.71 25.10
C THR A 124 67.68 -40.48 24.26
N GLU A 125 68.92 -40.30 23.83
CA GLU A 125 69.30 -39.18 22.97
C GLU A 125 68.74 -39.31 21.54
N ARG A 126 68.70 -40.52 20.99
CA ARG A 126 68.03 -40.80 19.70
C ARG A 126 66.54 -40.49 19.78
N ARG A 127 65.88 -40.92 20.86
CA ARG A 127 64.45 -40.67 21.08
C ARG A 127 64.17 -39.17 21.21
N ALA A 128 64.94 -38.45 22.00
CA ALA A 128 64.83 -37.00 22.15
C ALA A 128 65.05 -36.24 20.83
N LYS A 129 66.02 -36.67 19.99
CA LYS A 129 66.23 -36.06 18.66
C LYS A 129 65.06 -36.30 17.70
N ARG A 130 64.47 -37.50 17.70
CA ARG A 130 63.28 -37.80 16.89
C ARG A 130 62.07 -36.98 17.32
N GLU A 131 61.83 -36.88 18.62
CA GLU A 131 60.73 -36.07 19.17
C GLU A 131 60.89 -34.59 18.81
N ARG A 132 62.11 -34.04 18.87
CA ARG A 132 62.39 -32.64 18.47
C ARG A 132 62.15 -32.39 16.98
N LEU A 133 62.57 -33.31 16.11
CA LEU A 133 62.35 -33.18 14.65
C LEU A 133 60.86 -33.21 14.31
N VAL A 134 60.10 -34.14 14.90
CA VAL A 134 58.65 -34.22 14.72
C VAL A 134 57.95 -32.98 15.28
N ALA A 135 58.36 -32.49 16.45
CA ALA A 135 57.83 -31.27 17.04
C ALA A 135 58.12 -30.03 16.16
N ALA A 136 59.33 -29.91 15.62
CA ALA A 136 59.70 -28.82 14.72
C ALA A 136 58.86 -28.80 13.44
N SER A 137 58.72 -29.94 12.75
CA SER A 137 57.87 -30.03 11.54
C SER A 137 56.39 -29.76 11.85
N ARG A 138 55.91 -30.17 13.04
CA ARG A 138 54.53 -29.88 13.47
C ARG A 138 54.30 -28.39 13.71
N ILE A 139 55.27 -27.69 14.28
CA ILE A 139 55.22 -26.24 14.50
C ILE A 139 55.25 -25.49 13.16
N GLU A 140 56.07 -25.92 12.20
CA GLU A 140 56.10 -25.31 10.86
C GLU A 140 54.76 -25.47 10.13
N MET A 141 54.19 -26.68 10.09
CA MET A 141 52.87 -26.89 9.48
C MET A 141 51.78 -26.05 10.17
N MET A 142 51.79 -25.97 11.50
CA MET A 142 50.81 -25.19 12.24
C MET A 142 51.00 -23.68 12.06
N ARG A 143 52.24 -23.22 11.85
CA ARG A 143 52.54 -21.82 11.51
C ARG A 143 52.01 -21.47 10.12
N ASP A 144 52.23 -22.34 9.13
CA ASP A 144 51.76 -22.11 7.77
C ASP A 144 50.22 -22.09 7.71
N ASP A 145 49.57 -23.00 8.44
CA ASP A 145 48.11 -23.05 8.57
C ASP A 145 47.53 -21.84 9.34
N LEU A 146 48.21 -21.39 10.39
CA LEU A 146 47.80 -20.17 11.09
C LEU A 146 47.94 -18.94 10.18
N GLN A 147 49.02 -18.86 9.39
CA GLN A 147 49.22 -17.73 8.47
C GLN A 147 48.19 -17.72 7.33
N SER A 148 47.82 -18.88 6.78
CA SER A 148 46.76 -18.96 5.76
C SER A 148 45.42 -18.50 6.33
N ASN A 149 45.06 -18.96 7.53
CA ASN A 149 43.84 -18.55 8.23
C ASN A 149 43.82 -17.06 8.56
N VAL A 150 44.93 -16.48 9.01
CA VAL A 150 45.03 -15.03 9.28
C VAL A 150 44.86 -14.21 7.99
N ARG A 151 45.43 -14.67 6.86
CA ARG A 151 45.24 -13.99 5.56
C ARG A 151 43.78 -14.07 5.12
N LEU A 152 43.15 -15.24 5.25
CA LEU A 152 41.74 -15.46 4.93
C LEU A 152 40.84 -14.57 5.79
N LEU A 153 41.05 -14.53 7.12
CA LEU A 153 40.30 -13.69 8.04
C LEU A 153 40.46 -12.19 7.74
N ARG A 154 41.68 -11.73 7.44
CA ARG A 154 41.90 -10.34 7.03
C ARG A 154 41.19 -9.98 5.73
N SER A 155 41.15 -10.90 4.77
CA SER A 155 40.39 -10.73 3.53
C SER A 155 38.89 -10.60 3.82
N HIS A 156 38.34 -11.49 4.65
CA HIS A 156 36.94 -11.42 5.08
C HIS A 156 36.61 -10.13 5.86
N GLN A 157 37.50 -9.69 6.76
CA GLN A 157 37.31 -8.43 7.51
C GLN A 157 37.28 -7.22 6.57
N LYS A 158 38.18 -7.15 5.58
CA LYS A 158 38.15 -6.08 4.56
C LYS A 158 36.85 -6.10 3.76
N ARG A 159 36.38 -7.28 3.34
CA ARG A 159 35.11 -7.44 2.62
C ARG A 159 33.92 -6.94 3.44
N LEU A 160 33.84 -7.33 4.71
CA LEU A 160 32.78 -6.87 5.62
C LEU A 160 32.85 -5.37 5.90
N ALA A 161 34.06 -4.80 6.01
CA ALA A 161 34.24 -3.36 6.21
C ALA A 161 33.76 -2.55 5.00
N VAL A 162 34.08 -2.98 3.78
CA VAL A 162 33.58 -2.34 2.54
C VAL A 162 32.05 -2.43 2.47
N LEU A 163 31.47 -3.61 2.71
CA LEU A 163 30.02 -3.79 2.70
C LEU A 163 29.30 -2.95 3.75
N ASN A 164 29.84 -2.84 4.98
CA ASN A 164 29.27 -2.00 6.02
C ASN A 164 29.42 -0.51 5.72
N ALA A 165 30.54 -0.08 5.12
CA ALA A 165 30.71 1.30 4.66
C ALA A 165 29.70 1.66 3.56
N VAL A 166 29.49 0.77 2.58
CA VAL A 166 28.45 0.87 1.54
C VAL A 166 27.08 1.01 2.20
N SER A 167 26.73 0.08 3.10
CA SER A 167 25.42 0.05 3.74
C SER A 167 25.12 1.30 4.57
N THR A 168 26.10 1.79 5.33
CA THR A 168 25.94 2.97 6.20
C THR A 168 25.73 4.23 5.37
N MET A 169 26.49 4.43 4.29
CA MET A 169 26.30 5.61 3.42
C MET A 169 24.99 5.57 2.63
N LEU A 170 24.57 4.40 2.14
CA LEU A 170 23.32 4.26 1.40
C LEU A 170 22.08 4.46 2.28
N THR A 171 22.17 4.17 3.59
CA THR A 171 21.04 4.31 4.53
C THR A 171 20.72 5.77 4.85
N HIS A 172 21.68 6.69 4.69
CA HIS A 172 21.51 8.11 5.07
C HIS A 172 21.04 9.02 3.93
N ALA A 173 21.02 8.54 2.69
CA ALA A 173 20.66 9.37 1.55
C ALA A 173 19.15 9.25 1.23
N LEU A 174 18.44 10.38 1.36
CA LEU A 174 16.99 10.51 1.19
C LEU A 174 16.55 10.71 -0.27
N ASP A 175 17.52 10.80 -1.19
CA ASP A 175 17.30 11.05 -2.62
C ASP A 175 17.90 9.91 -3.44
N VAL A 176 17.03 9.17 -4.17
CA VAL A 176 17.38 8.03 -5.01
C VAL A 176 18.54 8.36 -5.98
N ALA A 177 18.56 9.56 -6.56
CA ALA A 177 19.60 9.96 -7.51
C ALA A 177 20.97 10.10 -6.82
N GLN A 178 21.00 10.75 -5.65
CA GLN A 178 22.24 10.94 -4.88
C GLN A 178 22.77 9.62 -4.31
N VAL A 179 21.87 8.74 -3.85
CA VAL A 179 22.20 7.37 -3.40
C VAL A 179 22.91 6.61 -4.52
N LEU A 180 22.32 6.61 -5.71
CA LEU A 180 22.80 5.86 -6.86
C LEU A 180 24.13 6.40 -7.39
N ASP A 181 24.29 7.72 -7.42
CA ASP A 181 25.52 8.38 -7.84
C ASP A 181 26.69 8.01 -6.91
N ALA A 182 26.50 8.14 -5.59
CA ALA A 182 27.51 7.76 -4.61
C ALA A 182 27.82 6.25 -4.65
N ALA A 183 26.80 5.41 -4.88
CA ALA A 183 26.97 3.97 -5.04
C ALA A 183 27.85 3.64 -6.26
N LEU A 184 27.61 4.30 -7.39
CA LEU A 184 28.36 4.06 -8.62
C LEU A 184 29.82 4.51 -8.50
N ASP A 185 30.07 5.69 -7.92
CA ASP A 185 31.42 6.20 -7.71
C ASP A 185 32.22 5.23 -6.82
N MET A 186 31.61 4.73 -5.74
CA MET A 186 32.23 3.72 -4.89
C MET A 186 32.46 2.38 -5.59
N VAL A 187 31.48 1.88 -6.36
CA VAL A 187 31.61 0.64 -7.12
C VAL A 187 32.77 0.74 -8.09
N MET A 188 32.91 1.88 -8.77
CA MET A 188 34.02 2.12 -9.68
C MET A 188 35.37 2.12 -8.97
N ASP A 189 35.46 2.77 -7.80
CA ASP A 189 36.70 2.82 -7.01
C ASP A 189 37.10 1.43 -6.48
N VAL A 190 36.13 0.68 -5.94
CA VAL A 190 36.38 -0.64 -5.33
C VAL A 190 36.67 -1.71 -6.38
N MET A 191 35.99 -1.66 -7.52
CA MET A 191 36.17 -2.63 -8.60
C MET A 191 37.26 -2.22 -9.59
N GLU A 192 37.81 -1.00 -9.47
CA GLU A 192 38.79 -0.41 -10.40
C GLU A 192 38.29 -0.46 -11.86
N THR A 193 37.05 -0.01 -12.10
CA THR A 193 36.38 -0.07 -13.41
C THR A 193 36.15 1.32 -14.01
N GLU A 194 36.12 1.41 -15.33
CA GLU A 194 35.94 2.69 -16.05
C GLU A 194 34.47 3.08 -16.27
N VAL A 195 33.59 2.09 -16.33
CA VAL A 195 32.18 2.26 -16.66
C VAL A 195 31.33 1.57 -15.60
N ALA A 196 30.30 2.24 -15.12
CA ALA A 196 29.31 1.64 -14.24
C ALA A 196 27.90 2.18 -14.54
N LEU A 197 26.92 1.27 -14.59
CA LEU A 197 25.54 1.55 -14.99
C LEU A 197 24.58 0.84 -14.04
N VAL A 198 23.55 1.55 -13.61
CA VAL A 198 22.44 0.97 -12.85
C VAL A 198 21.16 1.05 -13.68
N PHE A 199 20.53 -0.10 -13.87
CA PHE A 199 19.21 -0.20 -14.48
C PHE A 199 18.18 -0.60 -13.42
N SER A 200 17.04 0.09 -13.41
CA SER A 200 15.84 -0.33 -12.68
C SER A 200 14.88 -1.06 -13.62
N LEU A 201 14.19 -2.08 -13.12
CA LEU A 201 13.21 -2.84 -13.88
C LEU A 201 11.81 -2.21 -13.74
N ASP A 202 11.24 -1.80 -14.85
CA ASP A 202 9.81 -1.49 -14.97
C ASP A 202 9.05 -2.80 -15.22
N GLU A 203 8.36 -3.29 -14.19
CA GLU A 203 7.63 -4.55 -14.24
C GLU A 203 6.43 -4.51 -15.20
N GLU A 204 5.73 -3.36 -15.30
CA GLU A 204 4.57 -3.21 -16.17
C GLU A 204 4.98 -3.16 -17.64
N ALA A 205 6.00 -2.36 -17.97
CA ALA A 205 6.48 -2.22 -19.34
C ALA A 205 7.44 -3.35 -19.76
N ARG A 206 7.87 -4.21 -18.81
CA ARG A 206 8.91 -5.25 -18.98
C ARG A 206 10.19 -4.70 -19.62
N ARG A 207 10.65 -3.55 -19.13
CA ARG A 207 11.82 -2.82 -19.67
C ARG A 207 12.76 -2.38 -18.56
N LEU A 208 14.04 -2.34 -18.86
CA LEU A 208 15.07 -1.77 -18.02
C LEU A 208 15.22 -0.28 -18.32
N ARG A 209 15.13 0.53 -17.27
CA ARG A 209 15.33 1.98 -17.29
C ARG A 209 16.70 2.32 -16.72
N LEU A 210 17.48 3.13 -17.43
CA LEU A 210 18.79 3.55 -16.95
C LEU A 210 18.60 4.65 -15.90
N VAL A 211 18.86 4.34 -14.63
CA VAL A 211 18.60 5.25 -13.50
C VAL A 211 19.86 5.95 -13.00
N ALA A 212 21.04 5.38 -13.25
CA ALA A 212 22.31 6.04 -12.97
C ALA A 212 23.44 5.52 -13.87
N ARG A 213 24.44 6.36 -14.12
CA ARG A 213 25.56 6.04 -15.02
C ARG A 213 26.85 6.77 -14.68
N ARG A 214 27.97 6.16 -15.05
CA ARG A 214 29.31 6.73 -15.08
C ARG A 214 30.11 6.17 -16.26
N GLY A 215 31.00 7.00 -16.82
CA GLY A 215 31.98 6.57 -17.82
C GLY A 215 31.47 6.38 -19.26
N VAL A 216 30.20 6.69 -19.56
CA VAL A 216 29.58 6.50 -20.88
C VAL A 216 28.99 7.80 -21.46
N SER A 217 28.91 7.91 -22.78
CA SER A 217 28.32 9.07 -23.46
C SER A 217 26.81 9.21 -23.25
N ASP A 218 26.28 10.44 -23.42
CA ASP A 218 24.83 10.72 -23.38
C ASP A 218 24.08 9.97 -24.47
N ARG A 219 24.70 9.83 -25.65
CA ARG A 219 24.13 9.09 -26.78
C ARG A 219 23.92 7.61 -26.44
N PHE A 220 24.90 6.97 -25.80
CA PHE A 220 24.77 5.59 -25.34
C PHE A 220 23.70 5.48 -24.23
N ALA A 221 23.70 6.40 -23.27
CA ALA A 221 22.74 6.40 -22.17
C ALA A 221 21.29 6.45 -22.68
N SER A 222 20.98 7.31 -23.66
CA SER A 222 19.65 7.39 -24.26
C SER A 222 19.26 6.14 -25.04
N PHE A 223 20.23 5.44 -25.65
CA PHE A 223 19.96 4.17 -26.34
C PHE A 223 19.75 3.01 -25.35
N ALA A 224 20.49 3.00 -24.25
CA ALA A 224 20.41 1.96 -23.24
C ALA A 224 19.13 2.06 -22.39
N ASP A 225 18.53 3.26 -22.28
CA ASP A 225 17.26 3.47 -21.59
C ASP A 225 16.07 2.83 -22.34
N GLY A 226 15.30 1.98 -21.66
CA GLY A 226 14.16 1.27 -22.24
C GLY A 226 14.48 -0.09 -22.86
N MET A 227 15.65 -0.67 -22.54
CA MET A 227 16.07 -2.00 -22.99
C MET A 227 15.06 -3.09 -22.58
N GLN A 228 14.71 -4.01 -23.47
CA GLN A 228 13.76 -5.09 -23.13
C GLN A 228 14.40 -6.20 -22.29
N ILE A 229 13.60 -6.84 -21.43
CA ILE A 229 14.04 -8.07 -20.74
C ILE A 229 14.45 -9.14 -21.77
N GLY A 230 15.62 -9.74 -21.57
CA GLY A 230 16.25 -10.71 -22.46
C GLY A 230 17.11 -10.11 -23.57
N GLN A 231 17.14 -8.79 -23.76
CA GLN A 231 17.95 -8.10 -24.76
C GLN A 231 19.30 -7.66 -24.17
N GLY A 232 20.40 -7.86 -24.92
CA GLY A 232 21.74 -7.48 -24.48
C GLY A 232 22.17 -8.17 -23.18
N PHE A 233 23.29 -7.73 -22.60
CA PHE A 233 23.81 -8.32 -21.35
C PHE A 233 22.89 -8.06 -20.15
N ASN A 234 22.47 -6.79 -19.95
CA ASN A 234 21.62 -6.38 -18.83
C ASN A 234 20.21 -7.01 -18.89
N GLY A 235 19.55 -7.00 -20.04
CA GLY A 235 18.24 -7.63 -20.18
C GLY A 235 18.29 -9.14 -19.94
N MET A 236 19.38 -9.81 -20.32
CA MET A 236 19.57 -11.23 -20.00
C MET A 236 19.62 -11.43 -18.48
N VAL A 237 20.50 -10.71 -17.76
CA VAL A 237 20.62 -10.84 -16.30
C VAL A 237 19.31 -10.54 -15.59
N ALA A 238 18.54 -9.55 -16.08
CA ALA A 238 17.18 -9.30 -15.59
C ALA A 238 16.24 -10.51 -15.79
N LYS A 239 16.40 -11.26 -16.89
CA LYS A 239 15.58 -12.44 -17.20
C LYS A 239 15.95 -13.67 -16.36
N THR A 240 17.24 -13.95 -16.16
CA THR A 240 17.68 -15.16 -15.43
C THR A 240 17.85 -14.94 -13.95
N GLY A 241 18.09 -13.69 -13.52
CA GLY A 241 18.49 -13.37 -12.16
C GLY A 241 19.84 -13.96 -11.77
N ALA A 242 20.70 -14.31 -12.73
CA ALA A 242 22.05 -14.84 -12.50
C ALA A 242 23.11 -13.84 -13.02
N PRO A 243 24.25 -13.68 -12.32
CA PRO A 243 25.32 -12.80 -12.78
C PRO A 243 25.89 -13.27 -14.12
N LEU A 244 26.33 -12.33 -14.94
CA LEU A 244 26.90 -12.58 -16.26
C LEU A 244 28.26 -11.88 -16.39
N LEU A 245 29.30 -12.68 -16.61
CA LEU A 245 30.66 -12.24 -16.87
C LEU A 245 30.98 -12.40 -18.35
N VAL A 246 31.56 -11.37 -18.96
CA VAL A 246 32.09 -11.39 -20.32
C VAL A 246 33.50 -10.82 -20.31
N GLU A 247 34.50 -11.67 -20.52
CA GLU A 247 35.92 -11.29 -20.50
C GLU A 247 36.35 -10.56 -21.79
N ASP A 248 35.70 -10.87 -22.91
CA ASP A 248 35.92 -10.24 -24.22
C ASP A 248 34.60 -10.14 -25.00
N THR A 249 34.16 -8.92 -25.28
CA THR A 249 32.92 -8.63 -26.02
C THR A 249 33.12 -8.61 -27.54
N SER A 250 34.36 -8.63 -28.05
CA SER A 250 34.68 -8.38 -29.47
C SER A 250 34.01 -9.33 -30.45
N HIS A 251 33.63 -10.53 -29.99
CA HIS A 251 32.95 -11.55 -30.79
C HIS A 251 31.60 -11.98 -30.19
N ASP A 252 31.09 -11.27 -29.17
CA ASP A 252 29.86 -11.66 -28.49
C ASP A 252 28.62 -11.13 -29.25
N PRO A 253 27.73 -12.01 -29.75
CA PRO A 253 26.55 -11.61 -30.52
C PRO A 253 25.52 -10.80 -29.71
N ARG A 254 25.67 -10.74 -28.38
CA ARG A 254 24.81 -9.96 -27.48
C ARG A 254 25.27 -8.50 -27.33
N LEU A 255 26.46 -8.16 -27.84
CA LEU A 255 26.95 -6.78 -27.82
C LEU A 255 26.08 -5.91 -28.73
N THR A 256 25.44 -4.89 -28.16
CA THR A 256 24.66 -3.93 -28.95
C THR A 256 25.60 -3.00 -29.70
N ARG A 257 25.20 -2.53 -30.88
CA ARG A 257 26.00 -1.60 -31.70
C ARG A 257 26.38 -0.33 -30.93
N ALA A 258 25.46 0.18 -30.10
CA ALA A 258 25.73 1.33 -29.24
C ALA A 258 26.78 1.04 -28.15
N ALA A 259 26.84 -0.18 -27.61
CA ALA A 259 27.88 -0.56 -26.64
C ALA A 259 29.25 -0.76 -27.30
N ALA A 260 29.29 -1.18 -28.57
CA ALA A 260 30.52 -1.26 -29.35
C ALA A 260 31.14 0.13 -29.60
N ASP A 261 30.32 1.15 -29.84
CA ASP A 261 30.78 2.54 -30.02
C ASP A 261 31.46 3.11 -28.75
N GLU A 262 31.16 2.58 -27.55
CA GLU A 262 31.78 2.96 -26.27
C GLU A 262 33.11 2.24 -25.99
N SER A 263 33.57 1.38 -26.91
CA SER A 263 34.77 0.55 -26.77
C SER A 263 34.76 -0.38 -25.54
N ILE A 264 33.59 -0.82 -25.08
CA ILE A 264 33.47 -1.75 -23.95
C ILE A 264 33.97 -3.13 -24.38
N GLN A 265 35.06 -3.60 -23.78
CA GLN A 265 35.71 -4.87 -24.13
C GLN A 265 35.49 -5.97 -23.09
N SER A 266 35.25 -5.62 -21.83
CA SER A 266 34.92 -6.58 -20.77
C SER A 266 33.87 -6.00 -19.83
N LEU A 267 33.01 -6.85 -19.28
CA LEU A 267 31.93 -6.42 -18.39
C LEU A 267 31.49 -7.53 -17.44
N LEU A 268 31.00 -7.09 -16.28
CA LEU A 268 30.34 -7.92 -15.30
C LEU A 268 28.99 -7.30 -14.95
N VAL A 269 27.93 -8.07 -15.13
CA VAL A 269 26.55 -7.66 -14.84
C VAL A 269 26.00 -8.53 -13.73
N VAL A 270 25.48 -7.89 -12.68
CA VAL A 270 24.84 -8.58 -11.55
C VAL A 270 23.38 -8.11 -11.41
N PRO A 271 22.47 -8.99 -10.99
CA PRO A 271 21.10 -8.59 -10.71
C PRO A 271 21.05 -7.79 -9.40
N LEU A 272 20.23 -6.75 -9.39
CA LEU A 272 19.78 -6.13 -8.14
C LEU A 272 18.61 -6.95 -7.64
N LYS A 273 18.74 -7.55 -6.45
CA LYS A 273 17.69 -8.37 -5.86
C LYS A 273 17.22 -7.81 -4.54
N VAL A 274 15.90 -7.75 -4.37
CA VAL A 274 15.28 -7.49 -3.07
C VAL A 274 14.28 -8.60 -2.77
N LYS A 275 14.41 -9.22 -1.58
CA LYS A 275 13.60 -10.37 -1.15
C LYS A 275 13.54 -11.53 -2.17
N GLY A 276 14.59 -11.69 -2.98
CA GLY A 276 14.70 -12.73 -4.01
C GLY A 276 14.16 -12.36 -5.39
N THR A 277 13.48 -11.21 -5.53
CA THR A 277 12.97 -10.70 -6.81
C THR A 277 14.00 -9.79 -7.46
N VAL A 278 14.18 -9.89 -8.78
CA VAL A 278 15.09 -9.01 -9.54
C VAL A 278 14.41 -7.68 -9.80
N THR A 279 14.93 -6.60 -9.21
CA THR A 279 14.39 -5.23 -9.34
C THR A 279 15.19 -4.38 -10.34
N GLY A 280 16.28 -4.91 -10.88
CA GLY A 280 17.16 -4.20 -11.80
C GLY A 280 18.49 -4.92 -12.04
N THR A 281 19.45 -4.22 -12.63
CA THR A 281 20.81 -4.73 -12.85
C THR A 281 21.87 -3.66 -12.55
N LEU A 282 23.01 -4.09 -12.05
CA LEU A 282 24.24 -3.28 -11.93
C LEU A 282 25.28 -3.87 -12.88
N CYS A 283 25.81 -3.02 -13.75
CA CYS A 283 26.83 -3.39 -14.72
C CYS A 283 28.08 -2.57 -14.47
N VAL A 284 29.23 -3.24 -14.44
CA VAL A 284 30.55 -2.59 -14.49
C VAL A 284 31.30 -3.07 -15.72
N ALA A 285 32.12 -2.21 -16.31
CA ALA A 285 32.83 -2.53 -17.55
C ALA A 285 34.17 -1.78 -17.68
N ASN A 286 35.03 -2.30 -18.55
CA ASN A 286 36.32 -1.72 -18.91
C ASN A 286 36.49 -1.66 -20.44
N ARG A 287 37.34 -0.74 -20.90
CA ARG A 287 37.65 -0.57 -22.33
C ARG A 287 38.79 -1.44 -22.84
N HIS A 288 39.37 -2.24 -21.95
CA HIS A 288 40.39 -3.24 -22.24
C HIS A 288 39.92 -4.63 -21.76
N PRO A 289 40.51 -5.73 -22.27
CA PRO A 289 40.17 -7.06 -21.81
C PRO A 289 40.64 -7.23 -20.36
N ARG A 290 39.73 -7.68 -19.50
CA ARG A 290 40.01 -7.93 -18.08
C ARG A 290 39.36 -9.23 -17.66
N ARG A 291 40.10 -10.03 -16.89
CA ARG A 291 39.54 -11.18 -16.18
C ARG A 291 39.12 -10.75 -14.79
N PHE A 292 37.82 -10.85 -14.52
CA PHE A 292 37.29 -10.65 -13.18
C PHE A 292 37.45 -11.94 -12.37
N LEU A 293 38.04 -11.83 -11.19
CA LEU A 293 38.20 -12.94 -10.26
C LEU A 293 36.83 -13.34 -9.65
N PRO A 294 36.65 -14.61 -9.24
CA PRO A 294 35.44 -15.04 -8.56
C PRO A 294 35.09 -14.18 -7.34
N GLU A 295 36.10 -13.74 -6.59
CA GLU A 295 35.94 -12.89 -5.41
C GLU A 295 35.39 -11.49 -5.77
N GLU A 296 35.79 -10.94 -6.92
CA GLU A 296 35.29 -9.67 -7.43
C GLU A 296 33.82 -9.80 -7.87
N MET A 297 33.47 -10.93 -8.51
CA MET A 297 32.09 -11.22 -8.87
C MET A 297 31.19 -11.32 -7.63
N GLU A 298 31.62 -12.06 -6.60
CA GLU A 298 30.87 -12.16 -5.36
C GLU A 298 30.75 -10.81 -4.63
N LEU A 299 31.79 -9.98 -4.69
CA LEU A 299 31.77 -8.63 -4.13
C LEU A 299 30.74 -7.77 -4.85
N LEU A 300 30.73 -7.76 -6.20
CA LEU A 300 29.77 -6.97 -6.96
C LEU A 300 28.33 -7.46 -6.76
N VAL A 301 28.09 -8.77 -6.65
CA VAL A 301 26.76 -9.31 -6.30
C VAL A 301 26.33 -8.80 -4.92
N ALA A 302 27.24 -8.80 -3.94
CA ALA A 302 26.94 -8.29 -2.61
C ALA A 302 26.64 -6.78 -2.62
N ILE A 303 27.40 -5.99 -3.38
CA ILE A 303 27.13 -4.56 -3.56
C ILE A 303 25.80 -4.34 -4.29
N GLY A 304 25.54 -5.08 -5.37
CA GLY A 304 24.28 -5.03 -6.12
C GLY A 304 23.07 -5.32 -5.23
N ASN A 305 23.15 -6.29 -4.33
CA ASN A 305 22.08 -6.54 -3.36
C ASN A 305 21.85 -5.33 -2.42
N GLN A 306 22.93 -4.70 -1.93
CA GLN A 306 22.80 -3.51 -1.06
C GLN A 306 22.23 -2.31 -1.81
N VAL A 307 22.68 -2.08 -3.05
CA VAL A 307 22.16 -1.02 -3.92
C VAL A 307 20.68 -1.26 -4.24
N GLY A 308 20.29 -2.50 -4.53
CA GLY A 308 18.88 -2.87 -4.75
C GLY A 308 17.99 -2.53 -3.54
N ILE A 309 18.43 -2.87 -2.33
CA ILE A 309 17.70 -2.54 -1.08
C ILE A 309 17.58 -1.03 -0.89
N ALA A 310 18.66 -0.28 -1.13
CA ALA A 310 18.67 1.17 -0.95
C ALA A 310 17.70 1.88 -1.92
N ILE A 311 17.67 1.47 -3.19
CA ILE A 311 16.74 1.99 -4.20
C ILE A 311 15.28 1.73 -3.77
N GLU A 312 14.97 0.51 -3.32
CA GLU A 312 13.60 0.17 -2.88
C GLU A 312 13.18 1.02 -1.68
N ASN A 313 14.05 1.16 -0.67
CA ASN A 313 13.76 1.95 0.52
C ASN A 313 13.52 3.43 0.20
N ALA A 314 14.37 4.02 -0.65
CA ALA A 314 14.22 5.41 -1.06
C ALA A 314 12.95 5.62 -1.90
N GLY A 315 12.60 4.68 -2.78
CA GLY A 315 11.35 4.70 -3.54
C GLY A 315 10.10 4.57 -2.66
N LEU A 316 10.13 3.68 -1.66
CA LEU A 316 9.04 3.53 -0.69
C LEU A 316 8.83 4.80 0.13
N TYR A 317 9.91 5.41 0.62
CA TYR A 317 9.85 6.67 1.37
C TYR A 317 9.27 7.82 0.55
N GLN A 318 9.70 7.96 -0.71
CA GLN A 318 9.12 8.97 -1.61
C GLN A 318 7.64 8.72 -1.89
N LYS A 319 7.25 7.46 -2.09
CA LYS A 319 5.84 7.07 -2.29
C LYS A 319 4.99 7.39 -1.07
N GLU A 320 5.45 7.07 0.13
CA GLU A 320 4.77 7.39 1.38
C GLU A 320 4.60 8.90 1.54
N ARG A 321 5.66 9.68 1.31
CA ARG A 321 5.61 11.15 1.38
C ARG A 321 4.67 11.75 0.34
N SER A 322 4.68 11.24 -0.89
CA SER A 322 3.78 11.68 -1.96
C SER A 322 2.32 11.37 -1.63
N LEU A 323 2.05 10.17 -1.11
CA LEU A 323 0.71 9.78 -0.69
C LEU A 323 0.22 10.64 0.48
N ALA A 324 1.08 10.89 1.47
CA ALA A 324 0.77 11.79 2.59
C ALA A 324 0.48 13.23 2.11
N ALA A 325 1.29 13.76 1.18
CA ALA A 325 1.05 15.06 0.58
C ALA A 325 -0.26 15.11 -0.22
N GLN A 326 -0.57 14.03 -0.95
CA GLN A 326 -1.85 13.89 -1.66
C GLN A 326 -3.04 13.86 -0.71
N HIS A 327 -2.96 13.08 0.37
CA HIS A 327 -4.01 13.02 1.40
C HIS A 327 -4.24 14.38 2.06
N GLN A 328 -3.15 15.08 2.46
CA GLN A 328 -3.24 16.42 3.00
C GLN A 328 -3.89 17.38 1.99
N SER A 329 -3.51 17.29 0.72
CA SER A 329 -4.10 18.13 -0.34
C SER A 329 -5.60 17.90 -0.52
N ILE A 330 -6.06 16.64 -0.49
CA ILE A 330 -7.49 16.32 -0.58
C ILE A 330 -8.25 16.89 0.62
N PHE A 331 -7.71 16.73 1.83
CA PHE A 331 -8.29 17.28 3.04
C PHE A 331 -8.38 18.82 2.98
N GLU A 332 -7.28 19.49 2.64
CA GLU A 332 -7.18 20.96 2.60
C GLU A 332 -8.02 21.61 1.48
N ASN A 333 -8.16 20.94 0.33
CA ASN A 333 -8.88 21.48 -0.82
C ASN A 333 -10.34 21.00 -0.93
N ALA A 334 -10.83 20.22 0.05
CA ALA A 334 -12.24 19.88 0.13
C ALA A 334 -13.11 21.15 0.19
N SER A 335 -14.27 21.13 -0.46
CA SER A 335 -15.18 22.28 -0.48
C SER A 335 -15.97 22.42 0.81
N ASP A 336 -16.33 21.29 1.43
CA ASP A 336 -17.01 21.25 2.72
C ASP A 336 -15.98 21.50 3.84
N ALA A 337 -16.40 22.17 4.90
CA ALA A 337 -15.58 22.40 6.09
C ALA A 337 -15.40 21.09 6.86
N ILE A 338 -14.16 20.66 7.07
CA ILE A 338 -13.84 19.41 7.77
C ILE A 338 -12.94 19.73 8.95
N TRP A 339 -13.28 19.21 10.11
CA TRP A 339 -12.41 19.24 11.28
C TRP A 339 -12.61 18.05 12.18
N VAL A 340 -11.60 17.80 13.02
CA VAL A 340 -11.58 16.74 14.01
C VAL A 340 -11.19 17.36 15.35
N HIS A 341 -11.86 16.96 16.43
CA HIS A 341 -11.49 17.36 17.78
C HIS A 341 -11.40 16.18 18.74
N ASP A 342 -10.73 16.39 19.87
CA ASP A 342 -10.66 15.44 20.98
C ASP A 342 -11.94 15.45 21.84
N ALA A 343 -11.99 14.58 22.85
CA ALA A 343 -13.11 14.52 23.80
C ALA A 343 -13.30 15.81 24.64
N GLY A 344 -12.30 16.70 24.67
CA GLY A 344 -12.39 18.01 25.32
C GLY A 344 -12.83 19.13 24.36
N GLY A 345 -13.18 18.80 23.11
CA GLY A 345 -13.60 19.77 22.11
C GLY A 345 -12.45 20.52 21.43
N ARG A 346 -11.18 20.23 21.74
CA ARG A 346 -10.04 20.94 21.14
C ARG A 346 -9.83 20.46 19.70
N ILE A 347 -9.81 21.40 18.76
CA ILE A 347 -9.60 21.10 17.34
C ILE A 347 -8.18 20.58 17.11
N LEU A 348 -8.08 19.35 16.61
CA LEU A 348 -6.83 18.65 16.30
C LEU A 348 -6.42 18.82 14.83
N ALA A 349 -7.41 18.85 13.94
CA ALA A 349 -7.21 19.07 12.51
C ALA A 349 -8.38 19.86 11.95
N ALA A 350 -8.12 20.78 11.04
CA ALA A 350 -9.13 21.58 10.34
C ALA A 350 -8.63 21.94 8.95
N ASN A 351 -9.52 21.87 7.95
CA ASN A 351 -9.16 22.23 6.59
C ASN A 351 -9.38 23.72 6.29
N ARG A 352 -8.87 24.16 5.14
CA ARG A 352 -9.07 25.52 4.62
C ARG A 352 -10.55 25.92 4.48
N ALA A 353 -11.45 24.99 4.17
CA ALA A 353 -12.87 25.32 4.06
C ALA A 353 -13.47 25.73 5.41
N LEU A 354 -13.07 25.12 6.53
CA LEU A 354 -13.49 25.57 7.86
C LEU A 354 -13.00 26.99 8.17
N THR A 355 -11.77 27.33 7.78
CA THR A 355 -11.23 28.69 7.94
C THR A 355 -12.11 29.72 7.22
N LYS A 356 -12.53 29.42 5.98
CA LYS A 356 -13.41 30.28 5.19
C LYS A 356 -14.83 30.37 5.77
N LEU A 357 -15.38 29.23 6.20
CA LEU A 357 -16.74 29.14 6.71
C LEU A 357 -16.89 29.86 8.06
N SER A 358 -15.96 29.62 8.98
CA SER A 358 -16.01 30.14 10.35
C SER A 358 -15.40 31.54 10.52
N GLY A 359 -14.52 31.97 9.61
CA GLY A 359 -13.79 33.24 9.71
C GLY A 359 -12.63 33.24 10.72
N TYR A 360 -12.36 32.11 11.37
CA TYR A 360 -11.15 31.94 12.20
C TYR A 360 -9.95 31.65 11.32
N SER A 361 -8.78 32.18 11.69
CA SER A 361 -7.53 31.84 11.03
C SER A 361 -7.08 30.42 11.44
N GLN A 362 -6.21 29.79 10.64
CA GLN A 362 -5.70 28.45 10.95
C GLN A 362 -5.00 28.38 12.33
N GLY A 363 -4.31 29.45 12.73
CA GLY A 363 -3.69 29.54 14.06
C GLY A 363 -4.70 29.70 15.20
N ASP A 364 -5.79 30.43 14.95
CA ASP A 364 -6.87 30.59 15.94
C ASP A 364 -7.61 29.26 16.16
N LEU A 365 -7.86 28.51 15.09
CA LEU A 365 -8.61 27.24 15.14
C LEU A 365 -7.97 26.21 16.07
N ALA A 366 -6.64 26.14 16.13
CA ALA A 366 -5.92 25.24 17.06
C ALA A 366 -6.05 25.65 18.55
N SER A 367 -6.48 26.88 18.81
CA SER A 367 -6.55 27.48 20.15
C SER A 367 -7.98 27.61 20.69
N ILE A 368 -8.99 27.31 19.87
CA ILE A 368 -10.39 27.33 20.28
C ILE A 368 -10.96 25.93 20.40
N GLU A 369 -12.04 25.82 21.16
CA GLU A 369 -12.87 24.62 21.23
C GLU A 369 -13.92 24.64 20.12
N SER A 370 -14.22 23.45 19.58
CA SER A 370 -15.25 23.18 18.56
C SER A 370 -16.60 23.78 18.94
N GLU A 371 -16.89 23.84 20.25
CA GLU A 371 -18.14 24.39 20.80
C GLU A 371 -18.39 25.85 20.40
N ARG A 372 -17.33 26.64 20.18
CA ARG A 372 -17.46 28.05 19.75
C ARG A 372 -17.99 28.23 18.34
N LEU A 373 -18.02 27.16 17.55
CA LEU A 373 -18.58 27.16 16.19
C LEU A 373 -20.10 26.98 16.17
N PHE A 374 -20.73 26.77 17.34
CA PHE A 374 -22.14 26.46 17.46
C PHE A 374 -22.83 27.38 18.49
N ASN A 375 -24.14 27.53 18.35
CA ASN A 375 -24.96 28.17 19.38
C ASN A 375 -25.22 27.20 20.56
N ALA A 376 -25.73 27.71 21.68
CA ALA A 376 -25.97 26.90 22.89
C ALA A 376 -27.00 25.78 22.70
N ASP A 377 -28.03 26.01 21.90
CA ASP A 377 -29.13 25.04 21.65
C ASP A 377 -28.64 23.84 20.82
N ASP A 378 -27.91 24.12 19.73
CA ASP A 378 -27.35 23.13 18.83
C ASP A 378 -26.19 22.38 19.51
N LEU A 379 -25.39 23.07 20.34
CA LEU A 379 -24.31 22.45 21.12
C LEU A 379 -24.82 21.34 22.05
N THR A 380 -25.90 21.62 22.80
CA THR A 380 -26.50 20.64 23.72
C THR A 380 -26.97 19.40 22.97
N THR A 381 -27.51 19.61 21.77
CA THR A 381 -27.96 18.53 20.88
C THR A 381 -26.77 17.71 20.35
N LEU A 382 -25.68 18.36 19.93
CA LEU A 382 -24.47 17.71 19.43
C LEU A 382 -23.78 16.86 20.50
N LYS A 383 -23.64 17.38 21.73
CA LYS A 383 -23.08 16.62 22.85
C LYS A 383 -23.87 15.34 23.13
N GLY A 384 -25.20 15.42 23.14
CA GLY A 384 -26.05 14.25 23.31
C GLY A 384 -25.89 13.20 22.21
N ILE A 385 -25.56 13.61 20.99
CA ILE A 385 -25.30 12.71 19.86
C ILE A 385 -23.92 12.07 20.00
N GLU A 386 -22.89 12.87 20.29
CA GLU A 386 -21.53 12.38 20.51
C GLU A 386 -21.49 11.32 21.62
N GLU A 387 -22.20 11.54 22.72
CA GLU A 387 -22.34 10.54 23.79
C GLU A 387 -22.98 9.23 23.32
N ARG A 388 -24.04 9.31 22.51
CA ARG A 388 -24.71 8.13 21.94
C ARG A 388 -23.81 7.42 20.92
N MET A 389 -22.98 8.15 20.19
CA MET A 389 -21.96 7.58 19.31
C MET A 389 -20.88 6.85 20.12
N LEU A 390 -20.39 7.45 21.21
CA LEU A 390 -19.41 6.82 22.11
C LEU A 390 -19.94 5.52 22.75
N ARG A 391 -21.26 5.45 23.01
CA ARG A 391 -21.95 4.23 23.44
C ARG A 391 -22.27 3.25 22.30
N ASN A 392 -21.85 3.56 21.07
CA ASN A 392 -22.07 2.78 19.86
C ASN A 392 -23.56 2.56 19.52
N GLU A 393 -24.44 3.48 19.95
CA GLU A 393 -25.88 3.46 19.64
C GLU A 393 -26.17 4.09 18.26
N VAL A 394 -25.28 4.96 17.78
CA VAL A 394 -25.39 5.71 16.52
C VAL A 394 -24.00 5.72 15.87
N GLN A 395 -23.91 5.45 14.56
CA GLN A 395 -22.63 5.46 13.84
C GLN A 395 -22.29 6.80 13.17
N GLY A 396 -23.29 7.63 12.93
CA GLY A 396 -23.18 8.89 12.22
C GLY A 396 -24.50 9.65 12.32
N ASP A 397 -24.45 10.97 12.29
CA ASP A 397 -25.64 11.81 12.34
C ASP A 397 -25.47 13.01 11.42
N THR A 398 -26.46 13.26 10.55
CA THR A 398 -26.48 14.39 9.62
C THR A 398 -27.72 15.23 9.86
N ARG A 399 -27.54 16.53 10.05
CA ARG A 399 -28.63 17.46 10.30
C ARG A 399 -28.26 18.89 9.92
N GLU A 400 -29.28 19.72 9.76
CA GLU A 400 -29.08 21.16 9.62
C GLU A 400 -29.02 21.82 10.99
N ILE A 401 -28.02 22.68 11.18
CA ILE A 401 -27.80 23.48 12.40
C ILE A 401 -27.35 24.90 12.05
N ARG A 402 -27.39 25.79 13.03
CA ARG A 402 -26.87 27.15 12.89
C ARG A 402 -25.46 27.20 13.47
N ALA A 403 -24.48 27.30 12.57
CA ALA A 403 -23.10 27.53 12.95
C ALA A 403 -22.83 29.02 13.13
N LEU A 404 -21.94 29.35 14.05
CA LEU A 404 -21.57 30.70 14.43
C LEU A 404 -20.18 31.04 13.90
N LYS A 405 -20.07 32.16 13.17
CA LYS A 405 -18.79 32.70 12.69
C LYS A 405 -18.10 33.54 13.76
N LYS A 406 -16.80 33.81 13.57
CA LYS A 406 -15.98 34.66 14.45
C LYS A 406 -16.54 36.08 14.64
N ASP A 407 -17.20 36.62 13.62
CA ASP A 407 -17.85 37.94 13.66
C ASP A 407 -19.25 37.94 14.30
N GLY A 408 -19.72 36.78 14.78
CA GLY A 408 -21.04 36.59 15.38
C GLY A 408 -22.17 36.37 14.37
N THR A 409 -21.88 36.33 13.06
CA THR A 409 -22.90 36.00 12.06
C THR A 409 -23.23 34.51 12.07
N GLU A 410 -24.51 34.20 11.87
CA GLU A 410 -24.98 32.82 11.76
C GLU A 410 -24.98 32.35 10.30
N VAL A 411 -24.59 31.09 10.10
CA VAL A 411 -24.64 30.39 8.81
C VAL A 411 -25.35 29.05 9.00
N ILE A 412 -26.21 28.68 8.06
CA ILE A 412 -26.92 27.41 8.12
C ILE A 412 -26.04 26.36 7.45
N VAL A 413 -25.68 25.33 8.22
CA VAL A 413 -24.85 24.24 7.74
C VAL A 413 -25.56 22.90 7.87
N GLU A 414 -25.44 22.07 6.85
CA GLU A 414 -25.67 20.63 6.97
C GLU A 414 -24.42 20.02 7.59
N LEU A 415 -24.51 19.66 8.87
CA LEU A 415 -23.42 19.08 9.65
C LEU A 415 -23.59 17.55 9.72
N THR A 416 -22.56 16.83 9.29
CA THR A 416 -22.38 15.41 9.54
C THR A 416 -21.35 15.21 10.63
N THR A 417 -21.72 14.47 11.68
CA THR A 417 -20.84 14.10 12.79
C THR A 417 -20.60 12.59 12.80
N THR A 418 -19.35 12.19 12.93
CA THR A 418 -18.91 10.79 12.97
C THR A 418 -17.76 10.60 13.95
N LEU A 419 -17.65 9.43 14.57
CA LEU A 419 -16.45 9.08 15.33
C LEU A 419 -15.30 8.75 14.38
N SER A 420 -14.14 9.32 14.65
CA SER A 420 -12.91 9.09 13.89
C SER A 420 -11.78 8.70 14.85
N GLY A 421 -11.18 7.54 14.63
CA GLY A 421 -10.00 7.10 15.40
C GLY A 421 -8.75 7.67 14.75
N LEU A 422 -8.23 8.79 15.25
CA LEU A 422 -7.02 9.43 14.72
C LEU A 422 -5.81 8.47 14.71
N ASP A 423 -5.73 7.56 15.71
CA ASP A 423 -4.62 6.61 15.88
C ASP A 423 -5.10 5.16 16.17
N GLY A 424 -6.40 4.88 15.97
CA GLY A 424 -7.04 3.62 16.37
C GLY A 424 -7.11 3.36 17.88
N ARG A 425 -6.61 4.27 18.72
CA ARG A 425 -6.59 4.15 20.20
C ARG A 425 -7.37 5.24 20.94
N THR A 426 -7.48 6.43 20.37
CA THR A 426 -8.21 7.56 20.96
C THR A 426 -9.39 7.92 20.06
N PRO A 427 -10.64 7.87 20.55
CA PRO A 427 -11.79 8.31 19.78
C PRO A 427 -11.77 9.85 19.66
N GLY A 428 -11.66 10.35 18.44
CA GLY A 428 -11.94 11.74 18.10
C GLY A 428 -13.31 11.88 17.44
N VAL A 429 -13.84 13.09 17.42
CA VAL A 429 -15.09 13.41 16.73
C VAL A 429 -14.74 14.19 15.47
N GLN A 430 -15.20 13.70 14.32
CA GLN A 430 -15.05 14.35 13.03
C GLN A 430 -16.36 14.99 12.62
N HIS A 431 -16.27 16.22 12.16
CA HIS A 431 -17.38 16.95 11.57
C HIS A 431 -17.10 17.31 10.11
N ILE A 432 -18.14 17.23 9.29
CA ILE A 432 -18.17 17.75 7.93
C ILE A 432 -19.37 18.70 7.85
N ALA A 433 -19.11 19.99 7.59
CA ALA A 433 -20.14 21.01 7.47
C ALA A 433 -20.21 21.56 6.05
N ARG A 434 -21.38 21.46 5.43
CA ARG A 434 -21.69 22.08 4.15
C ARG A 434 -22.53 23.33 4.36
N ASP A 435 -22.09 24.48 3.86
CA ASP A 435 -22.90 25.70 3.87
C ASP A 435 -24.09 25.55 2.90
N VAL A 436 -25.30 25.59 3.45
CA VAL A 436 -26.55 25.46 2.69
C VAL A 436 -27.38 26.76 2.73
N THR A 437 -26.80 27.86 3.20
CA THR A 437 -27.51 29.13 3.43
C THR A 437 -28.13 29.68 2.14
N GLU A 438 -27.38 29.73 1.04
CA GLU A 438 -27.91 30.23 -0.24
C GLU A 438 -28.98 29.30 -0.83
N SER A 439 -28.76 27.99 -0.76
CA SER A 439 -29.72 26.99 -1.22
C SER A 439 -31.05 27.12 -0.48
N ARG A 440 -30.99 27.27 0.86
CA ARG A 440 -32.16 27.49 1.71
C ARG A 440 -32.87 28.81 1.39
N ARG A 441 -32.14 29.91 1.24
CA ARG A 441 -32.71 31.22 0.86
C ARG A 441 -33.38 31.17 -0.51
N MET A 442 -32.78 30.52 -1.50
CA MET A 442 -33.35 30.39 -2.83
C MET A 442 -34.63 29.54 -2.81
N GLN A 443 -34.64 28.44 -2.05
CA GLN A 443 -35.82 27.60 -1.88
C GLN A 443 -36.97 28.36 -1.20
N GLU A 444 -36.68 29.15 -0.18
CA GLU A 444 -37.67 30.00 0.49
C GLU A 444 -38.19 31.12 -0.42
N ASN A 445 -37.30 31.81 -1.14
CA ASN A 445 -37.69 32.84 -2.10
C ASN A 445 -38.59 32.26 -3.20
N LEU A 446 -38.24 31.11 -3.77
CA LEU A 446 -39.06 30.45 -4.79
C LEU A 446 -40.46 30.10 -4.24
N ARG A 447 -40.54 29.68 -2.98
CA ARG A 447 -41.81 29.42 -2.30
C ARG A 447 -42.66 30.69 -2.20
N LEU A 448 -42.08 31.80 -1.74
CA LEU A 448 -42.77 33.09 -1.64
C LEU A 448 -43.23 33.60 -3.02
N TYR A 449 -42.39 33.46 -4.05
CA TYR A 449 -42.78 33.81 -5.43
C TYR A 449 -43.95 32.96 -5.92
N THR A 450 -43.96 31.66 -5.65
CA THR A 450 -45.05 30.76 -6.06
C THR A 450 -46.37 31.15 -5.39
N GLN A 451 -46.32 31.53 -4.11
CA GLN A 451 -47.47 32.05 -3.36
C GLN A 451 -48.01 33.35 -3.96
N ALA A 452 -47.13 34.32 -4.22
CA ALA A 452 -47.50 35.61 -4.79
C ALA A 452 -48.13 35.47 -6.17
N VAL A 453 -47.54 34.65 -7.05
CA VAL A 453 -48.08 34.39 -8.40
C VAL A 453 -49.44 33.71 -8.33
N THR A 454 -49.61 32.71 -7.45
CA THR A 454 -50.88 32.00 -7.30
C THR A 454 -52.00 32.96 -6.83
N LYS A 455 -51.70 33.83 -5.86
CA LYS A 455 -52.63 34.85 -5.37
C LYS A 455 -53.01 35.86 -6.46
N ALA A 456 -52.01 36.41 -7.16
CA ALA A 456 -52.23 37.37 -8.24
C ALA A 456 -53.08 36.78 -9.39
N GLN A 457 -52.86 35.50 -9.73
CA GLN A 457 -53.67 34.82 -10.74
C GLN A 457 -55.14 34.67 -10.33
N GLU A 458 -55.44 34.36 -9.06
CA GLU A 458 -56.83 34.29 -8.59
C GLU A 458 -57.48 35.68 -8.52
N GLU A 459 -56.76 36.71 -8.09
CA GLU A 459 -57.24 38.10 -8.10
C GLU A 459 -57.57 38.58 -9.52
N GLU A 460 -56.72 38.26 -10.49
CA GLU A 460 -56.95 38.62 -11.89
C GLU A 460 -58.14 37.86 -12.49
N ARG A 461 -58.29 36.56 -12.19
CA ARG A 461 -59.50 35.81 -12.55
C ARG A 461 -60.76 36.45 -11.96
N ASN A 462 -60.69 36.90 -10.71
CA ASN A 462 -61.79 37.58 -10.04
C ASN A 462 -62.11 38.96 -10.65
N ARG A 463 -61.10 39.67 -11.16
CA ARG A 463 -61.29 40.95 -11.87
C ARG A 463 -61.97 40.73 -13.22
N ILE A 464 -61.43 39.84 -14.05
CA ILE A 464 -61.96 39.54 -15.39
C ILE A 464 -63.39 39.01 -15.30
N ALA A 465 -63.69 38.11 -14.36
CA ALA A 465 -65.05 37.57 -14.22
C ALA A 465 -66.08 38.66 -13.91
N ARG A 466 -65.72 39.65 -13.08
CA ARG A 466 -66.56 40.82 -12.75
C ARG A 466 -66.71 41.75 -13.93
N GLU A 467 -65.63 42.14 -14.59
CA GLU A 467 -65.68 42.99 -15.80
C GLU A 467 -66.56 42.37 -16.89
N LEU A 468 -66.42 41.06 -17.12
CA LEU A 468 -67.26 40.36 -18.09
C LEU A 468 -68.75 40.40 -17.72
N HIS A 469 -69.06 40.27 -16.42
CA HIS A 469 -70.42 40.27 -15.92
C HIS A 469 -71.07 41.66 -15.97
N ASP A 470 -70.33 42.68 -15.54
CA ASP A 470 -70.88 44.01 -15.39
C ASP A 470 -70.93 44.77 -16.72
N GLU A 471 -69.97 44.53 -17.63
CA GLU A 471 -69.93 45.24 -18.91
C GLU A 471 -70.50 44.38 -20.06
N THR A 472 -69.85 43.27 -20.41
CA THR A 472 -70.24 42.51 -21.62
C THR A 472 -71.59 41.80 -21.50
N ILE A 473 -71.90 41.17 -20.36
CA ILE A 473 -73.19 40.47 -20.19
C ILE A 473 -74.33 41.50 -20.22
N GLN A 474 -74.19 42.66 -19.56
CA GLN A 474 -75.21 43.70 -19.58
C GLN A 474 -75.43 44.28 -20.97
N GLN A 475 -74.36 44.55 -21.74
CA GLN A 475 -74.46 45.03 -23.11
C GLN A 475 -75.17 44.03 -24.03
N LEU A 476 -74.88 42.73 -23.93
CA LEU A 476 -75.54 41.70 -24.72
C LEU A 476 -77.02 41.53 -24.36
N ILE A 477 -77.40 41.68 -23.08
CA ILE A 477 -78.80 41.70 -22.65
C ILE A 477 -79.52 42.91 -23.25
N ALA A 478 -78.93 44.11 -23.14
CA ALA A 478 -79.51 45.32 -23.72
C ALA A 478 -79.69 45.20 -25.24
N LEU A 479 -78.69 44.67 -25.95
CA LEU A 479 -78.77 44.42 -27.39
C LEU A 479 -79.87 43.40 -27.73
N SER A 480 -79.99 42.33 -26.94
CA SER A 480 -81.06 41.33 -27.12
C SER A 480 -82.45 41.97 -26.97
N HIS A 481 -82.66 42.83 -25.97
CA HIS A 481 -83.93 43.55 -25.78
C HIS A 481 -84.19 44.56 -26.90
N GLN A 482 -83.18 45.32 -27.34
CA GLN A 482 -83.34 46.26 -28.47
C GLN A 482 -83.75 45.56 -29.77
N LEU A 483 -83.18 44.39 -30.07
CA LEU A 483 -83.58 43.58 -31.22
C LEU A 483 -85.03 43.07 -31.08
N GLU A 484 -85.44 42.71 -29.87
CA GLU A 484 -86.79 42.24 -29.57
C GLU A 484 -87.82 43.36 -29.69
N ASP A 485 -87.52 44.55 -29.16
CA ASP A 485 -88.37 45.75 -29.26
C ASP A 485 -88.52 46.21 -30.72
N PHE A 486 -87.42 46.19 -31.49
CA PHE A 486 -87.45 46.55 -32.91
C PHE A 486 -88.31 45.59 -33.74
N ALA A 487 -88.21 44.28 -33.46
CA ALA A 487 -89.00 43.25 -34.13
C ALA A 487 -90.51 43.37 -33.81
N HIS A 488 -90.87 43.69 -32.57
CA HIS A 488 -92.28 43.84 -32.17
C HIS A 488 -92.90 45.20 -32.55
N GLY A 489 -92.10 46.26 -32.61
CA GLY A 489 -92.57 47.63 -32.87
C GLY A 489 -92.86 47.96 -34.35
N ASN A 490 -92.27 47.23 -35.30
CA ASN A 490 -92.41 47.52 -36.73
C ASN A 490 -93.36 46.54 -37.45
N ARG A 491 -94.59 46.99 -37.73
CA ARG A 491 -95.63 46.20 -38.44
C ARG A 491 -95.44 46.09 -39.97
N HIS A 492 -94.37 46.67 -40.53
CA HIS A 492 -94.10 46.70 -41.98
C HIS A 492 -92.83 45.93 -42.40
N LEU A 493 -92.29 45.08 -41.52
CA LEU A 493 -91.11 44.26 -41.83
C LEU A 493 -91.44 43.20 -42.89
N SER A 494 -90.52 43.00 -43.84
CA SER A 494 -90.59 41.88 -44.79
C SER A 494 -90.36 40.55 -44.06
N PRO A 495 -90.91 39.42 -44.53
CA PRO A 495 -90.59 38.09 -43.98
C PRO A 495 -89.09 37.77 -43.92
N ASP A 496 -88.30 38.32 -44.85
CA ASP A 496 -86.84 38.15 -44.86
C ASP A 496 -86.14 38.98 -43.77
N ASP A 497 -86.65 40.17 -43.46
CA ASP A 497 -86.14 41.01 -42.37
C ASP A 497 -86.41 40.37 -41.00
N VAL A 498 -87.59 39.77 -40.82
CA VAL A 498 -87.95 39.03 -39.60
C VAL A 498 -87.03 37.84 -39.39
N ARG A 499 -86.75 37.05 -40.44
CA ARG A 499 -85.82 35.91 -40.38
C ARG A 499 -84.39 36.35 -40.04
N LEU A 500 -83.92 37.47 -40.59
CA LEU A 500 -82.61 38.02 -40.27
C LEU A 500 -82.54 38.48 -38.81
N LEU A 501 -83.56 39.18 -38.31
CA LEU A 501 -83.64 39.63 -36.92
C LEU A 501 -83.66 38.45 -35.94
N ASP A 502 -84.42 37.39 -36.23
CA ASP A 502 -84.41 36.17 -35.42
C ASP A 502 -83.04 35.48 -35.41
N ALA A 503 -82.37 35.41 -36.55
CA ALA A 503 -81.01 34.87 -36.64
C ALA A 503 -79.99 35.71 -35.84
N LEU A 504 -80.08 37.04 -35.89
CA LEU A 504 -79.24 37.95 -35.10
C LEU A 504 -79.52 37.80 -33.61
N ARG A 505 -80.80 37.74 -33.22
CA ARG A 505 -81.22 37.50 -31.83
C ARG A 505 -80.67 36.17 -31.32
N GLN A 506 -80.74 35.11 -32.12
CA GLN A 506 -80.17 33.82 -31.74
C GLN A 506 -78.66 33.89 -31.56
N ARG A 507 -77.91 34.56 -32.47
CA ARG A 507 -76.46 34.77 -32.30
C ARG A 507 -76.10 35.57 -31.04
N VAL A 508 -76.90 36.58 -30.68
CA VAL A 508 -76.71 37.35 -29.43
C VAL A 508 -76.99 36.46 -28.22
N LYS A 509 -78.04 35.63 -28.25
CA LYS A 509 -78.32 34.65 -27.18
C LYS A 509 -77.19 33.63 -27.03
N ASP A 510 -76.70 33.07 -28.14
CA ASP A 510 -75.59 32.12 -28.13
C ASP A 510 -74.30 32.77 -27.58
N SER A 511 -74.04 34.02 -27.96
CA SER A 511 -72.90 34.80 -27.45
C SER A 511 -73.05 35.13 -25.96
N LEU A 512 -74.24 35.50 -25.51
CA LEU A 512 -74.56 35.76 -24.11
C LEU A 512 -74.36 34.49 -23.27
N GLU A 513 -74.82 33.34 -23.75
CA GLU A 513 -74.56 32.05 -23.10
C GLU A 513 -73.07 31.71 -23.08
N GLY A 514 -72.34 31.99 -24.16
CA GLY A 514 -70.89 31.82 -24.24
C GLY A 514 -70.13 32.67 -23.22
N VAL A 515 -70.46 33.96 -23.11
CA VAL A 515 -69.82 34.88 -22.15
C VAL A 515 -70.20 34.52 -20.71
N ARG A 516 -71.48 34.21 -20.45
CA ARG A 516 -71.93 33.68 -19.13
C ARG A 516 -71.17 32.42 -18.75
N ARG A 517 -70.93 31.53 -19.70
CA ARG A 517 -70.14 30.31 -19.50
C ARG A 517 -68.69 30.64 -19.15
N PHE A 518 -68.05 31.55 -19.89
CA PHE A 518 -66.65 31.94 -19.65
C PHE A 518 -66.45 32.67 -18.32
N SER A 519 -67.35 33.61 -17.98
CA SER A 519 -67.36 34.30 -16.68
C SER A 519 -67.48 33.29 -15.53
N ARG A 520 -68.37 32.29 -15.64
CA ARG A 520 -68.52 31.21 -14.64
C ARG A 520 -67.31 30.29 -14.52
N ASP A 521 -66.65 29.96 -15.63
CA ASP A 521 -65.42 29.15 -15.60
C ASP A 521 -64.27 29.91 -14.91
N LEU A 522 -64.21 31.24 -15.09
CA LEU A 522 -63.28 32.13 -14.41
C LEU A 522 -63.59 32.31 -12.93
N ARG A 523 -64.85 32.49 -12.53
CA ARG A 523 -65.30 32.47 -11.13
C ARG A 523 -66.75 32.02 -11.10
N PRO A 524 -67.13 30.95 -10.37
CA PRO A 524 -68.52 30.58 -10.23
C PRO A 524 -69.18 31.57 -9.25
N PRO A 525 -70.11 32.46 -9.68
CA PRO A 525 -70.80 33.36 -8.77
C PRO A 525 -71.68 32.59 -7.76
N MET A 526 -72.09 31.37 -8.11
CA MET A 526 -72.79 30.46 -7.22
C MET A 526 -71.97 30.06 -5.99
N LEU A 527 -70.64 30.18 -6.03
CA LEU A 527 -69.80 29.88 -4.87
C LEU A 527 -69.99 30.91 -3.77
N ASP A 528 -70.08 32.18 -4.13
CA ASP A 528 -70.26 33.27 -3.18
C ASP A 528 -71.66 33.18 -2.52
N ASP A 529 -72.71 32.93 -3.31
CA ASP A 529 -74.10 32.96 -2.85
C ASP A 529 -74.62 31.63 -2.29
N LEU A 530 -74.27 30.49 -2.92
CA LEU A 530 -74.82 29.16 -2.62
C LEU A 530 -73.81 28.20 -1.97
N GLY A 531 -72.52 28.54 -2.03
CA GLY A 531 -71.44 27.81 -1.37
C GLY A 531 -70.88 26.60 -2.13
N LEU A 532 -69.92 25.94 -1.48
CA LEU A 532 -69.08 24.90 -2.09
C LEU A 532 -69.90 23.75 -2.67
N ILE A 533 -70.84 23.18 -1.89
CA ILE A 533 -71.58 21.99 -2.29
C ILE A 533 -72.38 22.23 -3.57
N SER A 534 -73.20 23.29 -3.60
CA SER A 534 -73.99 23.64 -4.78
C SER A 534 -73.10 23.97 -5.99
N SER A 535 -71.92 24.55 -5.76
CA SER A 535 -70.96 24.81 -6.81
C SER A 535 -70.33 23.52 -7.37
N LEU A 536 -70.08 22.52 -6.52
CA LEU A 536 -69.59 21.21 -6.94
C LEU A 536 -70.67 20.41 -7.68
N GLU A 537 -71.92 20.42 -7.20
CA GLU A 537 -73.06 19.80 -7.90
C GLU A 537 -73.24 20.37 -9.30
N TRP A 538 -73.13 21.69 -9.44
CA TRP A 538 -73.16 22.37 -10.72
C TRP A 538 -71.97 21.95 -11.60
N LEU A 539 -70.76 21.89 -11.03
CA LEU A 539 -69.55 21.50 -11.75
C LEU A 539 -69.65 20.05 -12.28
N THR A 540 -70.26 19.14 -11.52
CA THR A 540 -70.43 17.73 -11.91
C THR A 540 -71.58 17.51 -12.87
N SER A 541 -72.71 18.22 -12.74
CA SER A 541 -73.87 18.07 -13.63
C SER A 541 -73.57 18.50 -15.08
N ARG A 542 -72.68 19.49 -15.29
CA ARG A 542 -72.20 19.89 -16.63
C ARG A 542 -71.37 18.84 -17.37
N SER A 543 -70.79 17.86 -16.66
CA SER A 543 -70.01 16.81 -17.32
C SER A 543 -70.88 15.83 -18.11
N ALA A 544 -72.22 15.91 -17.99
CA ALA A 544 -73.16 15.07 -18.73
C ALA A 544 -73.49 15.56 -20.16
N GLU A 545 -73.17 16.81 -20.53
CA GLU A 545 -73.60 17.42 -21.81
C GLU A 545 -72.61 17.21 -22.98
N GLY A 546 -71.69 16.25 -22.92
CA GLY A 546 -70.75 15.92 -24.01
C GLY A 546 -70.06 14.56 -23.84
N ALA A 547 -69.03 14.26 -24.67
CA ALA A 547 -68.24 13.02 -24.60
C ALA A 547 -67.29 12.93 -23.37
N ALA A 548 -67.70 13.51 -22.24
CA ALA A 548 -66.96 13.50 -20.99
C ALA A 548 -67.38 12.31 -20.10
N PRO A 549 -66.49 11.81 -19.22
CA PRO A 549 -66.82 10.71 -18.31
C PRO A 549 -67.94 11.10 -17.34
N GLY A 550 -68.81 10.14 -17.03
CA GLY A 550 -69.87 10.33 -16.04
C GLY A 550 -69.27 10.57 -14.66
N VAL A 551 -69.67 11.68 -14.02
CA VAL A 551 -69.23 12.04 -12.67
C VAL A 551 -70.32 11.70 -11.67
N GLU A 552 -70.03 10.79 -10.74
CA GLU A 552 -70.90 10.45 -9.62
C GLU A 552 -70.53 11.31 -8.41
N PHE A 553 -71.44 12.17 -7.96
CA PHE A 553 -71.23 13.05 -6.82
C PHE A 553 -71.94 12.54 -5.57
N ARG A 554 -71.20 12.42 -4.45
CA ARG A 554 -71.75 11.98 -3.16
C ARG A 554 -71.33 12.91 -2.03
N ILE A 555 -72.24 13.13 -1.09
CA ILE A 555 -72.02 13.88 0.14
C ILE A 555 -72.24 12.94 1.31
N VAL A 556 -71.32 12.95 2.27
CA VAL A 556 -71.36 12.13 3.48
C VAL A 556 -71.22 13.05 4.70
N GLY A 557 -72.10 12.89 5.69
CA GLY A 557 -72.11 13.70 6.91
C GLY A 557 -72.92 15.00 6.80
N ASP A 558 -72.89 15.80 7.87
CA ASP A 558 -73.63 17.05 7.97
C ASP A 558 -72.89 18.21 7.27
N VAL A 559 -73.55 18.83 6.29
CA VAL A 559 -72.99 19.91 5.48
C VAL A 559 -72.65 21.13 6.34
N ARG A 560 -71.45 21.66 6.18
CA ARG A 560 -70.96 22.89 6.83
C ARG A 560 -70.34 23.83 5.80
N ARG A 561 -70.39 25.14 6.06
CA ARG A 561 -69.71 26.15 5.23
C ARG A 561 -68.29 26.40 5.71
N PHE A 562 -67.43 26.74 4.76
CA PHE A 562 -66.07 27.18 5.05
C PHE A 562 -65.96 28.70 4.95
N ALA A 563 -64.80 29.25 5.33
CA ALA A 563 -64.45 30.60 4.94
C ALA A 563 -64.46 30.73 3.40
N PRO A 564 -64.87 31.87 2.81
CA PRO A 564 -64.97 32.05 1.35
C PRO A 564 -63.69 31.66 0.59
N GLU A 565 -62.51 31.95 1.16
CA GLU A 565 -61.21 31.61 0.60
C GLU A 565 -60.97 30.10 0.55
N ALA A 566 -61.45 29.37 1.56
CA ALA A 566 -61.37 27.92 1.64
C ALA A 566 -62.33 27.24 0.67
N GLU A 567 -63.56 27.75 0.53
CA GLU A 567 -64.50 27.25 -0.47
C GLU A 567 -63.95 27.43 -1.89
N LEU A 568 -63.35 28.60 -2.19
CA LEU A 568 -62.75 28.87 -3.49
C LEU A 568 -61.54 27.97 -3.76
N ALA A 569 -60.63 27.83 -2.82
CA ALA A 569 -59.45 26.99 -3.00
C ALA A 569 -59.82 25.51 -3.16
N VAL A 570 -60.78 24.98 -2.38
CA VAL A 570 -61.28 23.61 -2.55
C VAL A 570 -61.97 23.45 -3.92
N PHE A 571 -62.83 24.40 -4.30
CA PHE A 571 -63.48 24.39 -5.61
C PHE A 571 -62.45 24.35 -6.75
N ARG A 572 -61.39 25.16 -6.68
CA ARG A 572 -60.31 25.19 -7.67
C ARG A 572 -59.55 23.88 -7.74
N ILE A 573 -59.29 23.23 -6.60
CA ILE A 573 -58.62 21.93 -6.57
C ILE A 573 -59.49 20.89 -7.26
N VAL A 574 -60.79 20.83 -6.96
CA VAL A 574 -61.71 19.89 -7.61
C VAL A 574 -61.86 20.21 -9.10
N GLN A 575 -61.97 21.49 -9.48
CA GLN A 575 -62.04 21.94 -10.86
C GLN A 575 -60.80 21.50 -11.65
N GLU A 576 -59.61 21.74 -11.13
CA GLU A 576 -58.35 21.33 -11.75
C GLU A 576 -58.23 19.80 -11.83
N ALA A 577 -58.65 19.07 -10.79
CA ALA A 577 -58.68 17.61 -10.82
C ALA A 577 -59.60 17.08 -11.94
N LEU A 578 -60.82 17.61 -12.07
CA LEU A 578 -61.75 17.22 -13.14
C LEU A 578 -61.25 17.61 -14.53
N VAL A 579 -60.61 18.78 -14.67
CA VAL A 579 -59.94 19.19 -15.93
C VAL A 579 -58.82 18.22 -16.30
N ASN A 580 -58.01 17.81 -15.32
CA ASN A 580 -56.95 16.82 -15.52
C ASN A 580 -57.51 15.47 -15.94
N VAL A 581 -58.61 15.01 -15.34
CA VAL A 581 -59.28 13.78 -15.77
C VAL A 581 -59.71 13.89 -17.24
N ARG A 582 -60.39 14.98 -17.61
CA ARG A 582 -60.89 15.19 -18.98
C ARG A 582 -59.76 15.27 -20.01
N ARG A 583 -58.65 15.94 -19.69
CA ARG A 583 -57.54 16.15 -20.63
C ARG A 583 -56.56 14.98 -20.68
N HIS A 584 -56.39 14.25 -19.57
CA HIS A 584 -55.26 13.36 -19.41
C HIS A 584 -55.60 11.94 -18.99
N ALA A 585 -56.77 11.65 -18.41
CA ALA A 585 -57.02 10.33 -17.83
C ALA A 585 -57.59 9.31 -18.84
N ARG A 586 -58.30 9.73 -19.89
CA ARG A 586 -59.14 8.83 -20.71
C ARG A 586 -60.05 7.93 -19.84
N ALA A 587 -60.52 8.48 -18.73
CA ALA A 587 -61.41 7.80 -17.80
C ALA A 587 -62.80 7.65 -18.41
N THR A 588 -63.53 6.62 -18.00
CA THR A 588 -64.96 6.44 -18.32
C THR A 588 -65.85 6.82 -17.15
N LYS A 589 -65.32 6.83 -15.92
CA LYS A 589 -66.04 7.18 -14.70
C LYS A 589 -65.17 8.01 -13.76
N VAL A 590 -65.80 8.96 -13.08
CA VAL A 590 -65.22 9.73 -11.98
C VAL A 590 -66.15 9.67 -10.77
N ASP A 591 -65.60 9.43 -9.59
CA ASP A 591 -66.31 9.54 -8.32
C ASP A 591 -65.79 10.78 -7.57
N LEU A 592 -66.69 11.72 -7.25
CA LEU A 592 -66.42 12.87 -6.38
C LEU A 592 -67.17 12.68 -5.06
N THR A 593 -66.43 12.61 -3.95
CA THR A 593 -67.00 12.48 -2.60
C THR A 593 -66.58 13.64 -1.72
N VAL A 594 -67.53 14.23 -1.01
CA VAL A 594 -67.26 15.22 0.07
C VAL A 594 -67.76 14.63 1.38
N GLU A 595 -66.85 14.42 2.32
CA GLU A 595 -67.12 13.81 3.62
C GLU A 595 -66.85 14.81 4.75
N PHE A 596 -67.91 15.19 5.46
CA PHE A 596 -67.85 16.04 6.64
C PHE A 596 -67.71 15.18 7.90
N SER A 597 -66.62 15.39 8.65
CA SER A 597 -66.35 14.68 9.91
C SER A 597 -66.04 15.65 11.06
N GLU A 598 -65.98 15.15 12.29
CA GLU A 598 -65.57 15.98 13.44
C GLU A 598 -64.09 16.38 13.31
N GLY A 599 -63.84 17.68 13.09
CA GLY A 599 -62.50 18.29 13.03
C GLY A 599 -61.85 18.36 11.64
N LYS A 600 -62.42 17.72 10.61
CA LYS A 600 -61.94 17.85 9.22
C LYS A 600 -63.02 17.55 8.17
N THR A 601 -62.87 18.13 6.99
CA THR A 601 -63.62 17.75 5.79
C THR A 601 -62.68 17.12 4.76
N THR A 602 -63.06 15.96 4.22
CA THR A 602 -62.29 15.22 3.23
C THR A 602 -62.98 15.30 1.88
N ILE A 603 -62.27 15.77 0.85
CA ILE A 603 -62.74 15.81 -0.53
C ILE A 603 -61.92 14.81 -1.35
N ILE A 604 -62.59 13.89 -2.04
CA ILE A 604 -61.96 12.81 -2.81
C ILE A 604 -62.44 12.87 -4.25
N VAL A 605 -61.51 13.04 -5.18
CA VAL A 605 -61.75 12.91 -6.64
C VAL A 605 -61.04 11.65 -7.11
N ARG A 606 -61.78 10.67 -7.61
CA ARG A 606 -61.24 9.39 -8.09
C ARG A 606 -61.64 9.14 -9.54
N ASP A 607 -60.68 8.84 -10.40
CA ASP A 607 -60.94 8.40 -11.77
C ASP A 607 -60.47 6.96 -12.02
N ASN A 608 -61.05 6.32 -13.04
CA ASN A 608 -60.68 4.97 -13.47
C ASN A 608 -59.82 4.96 -14.76
N GLY A 609 -59.15 6.06 -15.06
CA GLY A 609 -58.38 6.25 -16.28
C GLY A 609 -56.99 5.60 -16.25
N ARG A 610 -56.12 6.07 -17.14
CA ARG A 610 -54.78 5.48 -17.34
C ARG A 610 -53.80 5.66 -16.18
N GLY A 611 -54.09 6.54 -15.21
CA GLY A 611 -53.15 6.89 -14.13
C GLY A 611 -51.77 7.36 -14.62
N PHE A 612 -50.86 7.62 -13.68
CA PHE A 612 -49.48 8.01 -13.94
C PHE A 612 -48.61 7.73 -12.71
N GLU A 613 -47.28 7.84 -12.85
CA GLU A 613 -46.37 7.81 -11.69
C GLU A 613 -46.27 9.20 -11.05
N PRO A 614 -46.72 9.36 -9.78
CA PRO A 614 -46.58 10.61 -9.05
C PRO A 614 -45.10 10.92 -8.81
N PRO A 615 -44.64 12.17 -9.02
CA PRO A 615 -43.29 12.55 -8.62
C PRO A 615 -43.17 12.55 -7.10
N GLY A 616 -42.02 12.12 -6.57
CA GLY A 616 -41.78 12.04 -5.13
C GLY A 616 -41.56 13.39 -4.44
N MET A 617 -41.21 14.45 -5.19
CA MET A 617 -40.95 15.80 -4.65
C MET A 617 -41.51 16.91 -5.55
N LEU A 618 -41.84 18.06 -4.92
CA LEU A 618 -42.30 19.31 -5.56
C LEU A 618 -41.35 19.83 -6.66
N GLY A 619 -40.04 19.66 -6.48
CA GLY A 619 -39.04 20.09 -7.46
C GLY A 619 -39.12 19.35 -8.80
N ASP A 620 -39.53 18.08 -8.78
CA ASP A 620 -39.66 17.25 -9.99
C ASP A 620 -40.91 17.60 -10.81
N LEU A 621 -41.94 18.14 -10.15
CA LEU A 621 -43.16 18.62 -10.79
C LEU A 621 -42.89 19.83 -11.70
N SER A 622 -41.96 20.70 -11.29
CA SER A 622 -41.57 21.90 -12.04
C SER A 622 -40.79 21.55 -13.32
N ARG A 623 -39.85 20.60 -13.25
CA ARG A 623 -39.08 20.13 -14.42
C ARG A 623 -39.92 19.41 -15.47
N LYS A 624 -41.01 18.74 -15.06
CA LYS A 624 -41.91 18.00 -15.96
C LYS A 624 -43.09 18.83 -16.47
N GLY A 625 -43.13 20.14 -16.19
CA GLY A 625 -44.18 21.04 -16.68
C GLY A 625 -45.58 20.77 -16.13
N ARG A 626 -45.69 20.10 -14.97
CA ARG A 626 -46.98 19.71 -14.36
C ARG A 626 -47.54 20.82 -13.46
N LEU A 627 -47.68 22.02 -14.02
CA LEU A 627 -48.08 23.25 -13.31
C LEU A 627 -49.44 23.13 -12.59
N GLY A 628 -50.39 22.35 -13.14
CA GLY A 628 -51.70 22.12 -12.53
C GLY A 628 -51.64 21.44 -11.16
N LEU A 629 -50.74 20.47 -10.99
CA LEU A 629 -50.54 19.77 -9.71
C LEU A 629 -49.90 20.70 -8.66
N ILE A 630 -48.92 21.51 -9.08
CA ILE A 630 -48.26 22.52 -8.23
C ILE A 630 -49.29 23.52 -7.69
N GLY A 631 -50.17 24.01 -8.57
CA GLY A 631 -51.22 24.94 -8.18
C GLY A 631 -52.24 24.33 -7.21
N MET A 632 -52.56 23.03 -7.33
CA MET A 632 -53.43 22.35 -6.35
C MET A 632 -52.76 22.21 -4.99
N GLU A 633 -51.47 21.84 -4.96
CA GLU A 633 -50.71 21.66 -3.72
C GLU A 633 -50.51 22.98 -2.97
N GLU A 634 -50.17 24.06 -3.67
CA GLU A 634 -50.00 25.36 -3.03
C GLU A 634 -51.33 25.90 -2.48
N ARG A 635 -52.46 25.72 -3.21
CA ARG A 635 -53.79 26.08 -2.71
C ARG A 635 -54.17 25.32 -1.45
N ALA A 636 -53.93 24.00 -1.41
CA ALA A 636 -54.19 23.21 -0.21
C ALA A 636 -53.34 23.70 0.97
N ARG A 637 -52.04 23.97 0.74
CA ARG A 637 -51.14 24.48 1.76
C ARG A 637 -51.56 25.84 2.32
N LEU A 638 -52.04 26.76 1.48
CA LEU A 638 -52.53 28.08 1.90
C LEU A 638 -53.74 27.97 2.85
N LEU A 639 -54.51 26.88 2.78
CA LEU A 639 -55.60 26.58 3.70
C LEU A 639 -55.16 25.82 4.96
N GLY A 640 -53.89 25.44 5.08
CA GLY A 640 -53.47 24.43 6.06
C GLY A 640 -54.03 23.03 5.79
N ALA A 641 -54.54 22.78 4.57
CA ALA A 641 -55.10 21.51 4.15
C ALA A 641 -54.02 20.56 3.62
N ARG A 642 -54.25 19.25 3.78
CA ARG A 642 -53.36 18.20 3.27
C ARG A 642 -53.86 17.70 1.92
N LEU A 643 -53.07 17.88 0.87
CA LEU A 643 -53.30 17.26 -0.43
C LEU A 643 -52.51 15.95 -0.54
N SER A 644 -53.15 14.88 -0.99
CA SER A 644 -52.48 13.63 -1.35
C SER A 644 -52.95 13.15 -2.72
N ILE A 645 -52.01 12.65 -3.52
CA ILE A 645 -52.28 12.16 -4.87
C ILE A 645 -51.74 10.74 -4.98
N GLN A 646 -52.64 9.80 -5.21
CA GLN A 646 -52.31 8.40 -5.42
C GLN A 646 -52.64 8.05 -6.86
N SER A 647 -51.64 7.61 -7.63
CA SER A 647 -51.82 7.20 -9.01
C SER A 647 -50.89 6.06 -9.36
N GLN A 648 -51.36 5.14 -10.19
CA GLN A 648 -50.55 4.07 -10.75
C GLN A 648 -50.92 3.89 -12.22
N PRO A 649 -49.95 3.67 -13.13
CA PRO A 649 -50.23 3.35 -14.52
C PRO A 649 -51.24 2.20 -14.63
N GLY A 650 -52.33 2.42 -15.35
CA GLY A 650 -53.43 1.49 -15.57
C GLY A 650 -54.49 1.40 -14.46
N LYS A 651 -54.35 2.12 -13.33
CA LYS A 651 -55.30 2.03 -12.19
C LYS A 651 -56.03 3.34 -11.84
N GLY A 652 -55.87 4.37 -12.66
CA GLY A 652 -56.49 5.68 -12.44
C GLY A 652 -55.74 6.57 -11.44
N THR A 653 -56.38 7.66 -11.03
CA THR A 653 -55.85 8.64 -10.07
C THR A 653 -56.87 8.89 -8.97
N MET A 654 -56.39 9.05 -7.75
CA MET A 654 -57.15 9.52 -6.61
C MET A 654 -56.47 10.75 -6.03
N VAL A 655 -57.22 11.85 -5.96
CA VAL A 655 -56.80 13.11 -5.35
C VAL A 655 -57.64 13.31 -4.10
N THR A 656 -56.98 13.43 -2.95
CA THR A 656 -57.64 13.63 -1.66
C THR A 656 -57.17 14.94 -1.03
N VAL A 657 -58.11 15.79 -0.63
CA VAL A 657 -57.86 17.03 0.11
C VAL A 657 -58.49 16.90 1.49
N GLU A 658 -57.69 17.02 2.54
CA GLU A 658 -58.17 17.07 3.92
C GLU A 658 -58.07 18.50 4.44
N VAL A 659 -59.21 19.15 4.65
CA VAL A 659 -59.31 20.53 5.13
C VAL A 659 -59.62 20.49 6.63
N PRO A 660 -58.79 21.08 7.51
CA PRO A 660 -59.12 21.21 8.93
C PRO A 660 -60.34 22.13 9.12
N MET A 661 -61.23 21.76 10.04
CA MET A 661 -62.49 22.50 10.31
C MET A 661 -62.38 23.42 11.51
#